data_AF-A0A7W3IXE3-F1
#
_entry.id   AF-A0A7W3IXE3-F1
#
_cell.length_a   1.000
_cell.length_b   1.000
_cell.length_c   1.000
_cell.angle_alpha   90.00
_cell.angle_beta   90.00
_cell.angle_gamma   90.00
#
_symmetry.space_group_name_H-M   'P 1'
#
loop_
_entity.id
_entity.type
_entity.pdbx_description
1 polymer ?
#
loop_
_entity_poly.entity_id
_entity_poly.type
_entity_poly.pdbx_seq_one_letter_code
_entity_poly.pdbx_strand_id
1 'polypeptide(L)'
;MHRVHTTPASPASALAGLVVLLGGLTATVGLGPVAWSVGLACGVGLLGLLAAAMGRHDRPGLMPADRVTLARGLLAAAVAALVAEAATGRDAAPLRITLVALAATALVLDGVDGPVARRTGTASDFGARFDMEVDAFLILVLSLHVARTSGWWVLGIGLARYALVAATWVWPWLRAPLPRRSWARVVAAVQGVVLAVAAAEVLPDRVTLVALAVAAMLLAESFGRQVHDLRRLALRPPATDRVVTGFAFLVVWAALVLPDTVDLLTPAGLLRVPIEGLVVVVVALLLPGVARRPVAVVVGLILAALVVLRLLDMGFRVVFDRPFDVLNDWYYLGPGLGVLRDSIGGSAALAVTVGAGALLVALAVGLPASTLRVAGSVHRHRRGSARAVLALGVAWALLAVAGVQLASTSAAHQAVDAVAQVRADLADRRTFAREIGSDSFATENDGMLAGLRDKDVLLVFVESYGRVAVQGTTYAPGVDAVLDAGTRRLRAAGFSARSAFLTSPTFGAGSWLAHASLQSGLWVDSQQRYDQLMTSDRLTLSDAFRRAGWRTVSDVPADTHEWAQGQAFYHFDQMYDSRDVGYRGPTFGYASMPDQYTLAALRRLELTGSDRRPVMAEVDLVSSHHPWTPLPRMVPWARVGDGSVYAGMPEQGPSADVLFRDPERVRAAYGRSVEYSLRALVSFVADQPDPDLVLVVLGDHQPHSYVTGADPGRDVPVSIVAHDPAVLDRIAGWGWQDGLRPSPTAPVWRMDAFRDRFLTAYGR
;
A
#
# COMPACT_ATOMS: atom_id res chain seq x y z
N MET A 1 61.36 21.59 27.07
CA MET A 1 60.16 20.71 27.02
C MET A 1 59.69 20.46 28.45
N HIS A 2 58.72 21.24 28.94
CA HIS A 2 58.13 21.02 30.25
C HIS A 2 57.21 19.78 30.22
N ARG A 3 57.54 18.76 31.01
CA ARG A 3 56.57 17.72 31.39
C ARG A 3 55.53 18.37 32.27
N VAL A 4 54.35 18.63 31.73
CA VAL A 4 53.17 18.95 32.55
C VAL A 4 52.84 17.69 33.34
N HIS A 5 53.13 17.69 34.63
CA HIS A 5 52.58 16.71 35.57
C HIS A 5 51.09 16.99 35.73
N THR A 6 50.27 16.44 34.84
CA THR A 6 48.83 16.38 35.06
C THR A 6 48.56 15.33 36.14
N THR A 7 47.96 15.74 37.24
CA THR A 7 47.51 14.86 38.32
C THR A 7 46.72 13.66 37.75
N PRO A 8 46.93 12.43 38.27
CA PRO A 8 46.08 11.31 37.94
C PRO A 8 44.68 11.63 38.49
N ALA A 9 43.65 11.59 37.64
CA ALA A 9 42.28 11.57 38.13
C ALA A 9 42.13 10.26 38.92
N SER A 10 42.24 10.34 40.25
CA SER A 10 42.11 9.17 41.10
C SER A 10 40.64 8.72 41.08
N PRO A 11 40.35 7.41 41.19
CA PRO A 11 38.98 6.91 41.29
C PRO A 11 38.15 7.64 42.37
N ALA A 12 38.81 8.11 43.44
CA ALA A 12 38.20 8.94 44.48
C ALA A 12 37.71 10.31 43.96
N SER A 13 38.48 10.98 43.09
CA SER A 13 38.07 12.25 42.48
C SER A 13 36.90 12.10 41.51
N ALA A 14 36.87 11.00 40.75
CA ALA A 14 35.75 10.67 39.84
C ALA A 14 34.46 10.36 40.63
N LEU A 15 34.57 9.62 41.72
CA LEU A 15 33.44 9.33 42.61
C LEU A 15 32.92 10.60 43.31
N ALA A 16 33.82 11.46 43.80
CA ALA A 16 33.43 12.75 44.37
C ALA A 16 32.70 13.63 43.34
N GLY A 17 33.18 13.66 42.09
CA GLY A 17 32.51 14.35 40.99
C GLY A 17 31.11 13.82 40.70
N LEU A 18 30.92 12.50 40.75
CA LEU A 18 29.59 11.89 40.60
C LEU A 18 28.66 12.24 41.78
N VAL A 19 29.15 12.21 43.02
CA VAL A 19 28.37 12.59 44.20
C VAL A 19 27.91 14.05 44.11
N VAL A 20 28.78 14.96 43.67
CA VAL A 20 28.43 16.37 43.43
C VAL A 20 27.38 16.49 42.33
N LEU A 21 27.52 15.75 41.23
CA LEU A 21 26.54 15.74 40.14
C LEU A 21 25.17 15.25 40.61
N LEU A 22 25.10 14.15 41.36
CA LEU A 22 23.86 13.63 41.93
C LEU A 22 23.26 14.60 42.97
N GLY A 23 24.09 15.27 43.76
CA GLY A 23 23.68 16.35 44.66
C GLY A 23 23.03 17.52 43.93
N GLY A 24 23.64 17.97 42.83
CA GLY A 24 23.08 18.99 41.94
C GLY A 24 21.73 18.56 41.35
N LEU A 25 21.63 17.33 40.85
CA LEU A 25 20.37 16.78 40.34
C LEU A 25 19.29 16.66 41.42
N THR A 26 19.68 16.36 42.67
CA THR A 26 18.74 16.36 43.79
C THR A 26 18.16 17.75 44.03
N ALA A 27 19.00 18.80 43.97
CA ALA A 27 18.57 20.18 44.14
C ALA A 27 17.69 20.70 42.99
N THR A 28 17.88 20.20 41.75
CA THR A 28 17.15 20.71 40.57
C THR A 28 15.91 19.89 40.21
N VAL A 29 15.97 18.57 40.32
CA VAL A 29 14.90 17.64 39.88
C VAL A 29 14.42 16.69 40.98
N GLY A 30 14.95 16.79 42.20
CA GLY A 30 14.40 16.09 43.36
C GLY A 30 14.67 14.59 43.43
N LEU A 31 15.89 14.14 43.10
CA LEU A 31 16.28 12.71 43.16
C LEU A 31 16.04 12.09 44.54
N GLY A 32 15.36 10.94 44.56
CA GLY A 32 15.12 10.14 45.77
C GLY A 32 16.23 9.14 46.10
N PRO A 33 16.13 8.43 47.24
CA PRO A 33 17.14 7.47 47.70
C PRO A 33 17.41 6.32 46.72
N VAL A 34 16.39 5.89 45.97
CA VAL A 34 16.51 4.83 44.95
C VAL A 34 17.37 5.31 43.77
N ALA A 35 17.13 6.52 43.26
CA ALA A 35 17.92 7.11 42.20
C ALA A 35 19.38 7.32 42.62
N TRP A 36 19.62 7.78 43.86
CA TRP A 36 20.96 7.86 44.44
C TRP A 36 21.66 6.51 44.48
N SER A 37 20.95 5.47 44.95
CA SER A 37 21.50 4.12 45.06
C SER A 37 21.89 3.56 43.68
N VAL A 38 21.05 3.75 42.66
CA VAL A 38 21.32 3.33 41.29
C VAL A 38 22.50 4.11 40.69
N GLY A 39 22.50 5.44 40.80
CA GLY A 39 23.59 6.27 40.28
C GLY A 39 24.94 5.93 40.90
N LEU A 40 25.00 5.78 42.23
CA LEU A 40 26.21 5.38 42.94
C LEU A 40 26.63 3.96 42.60
N ALA A 41 25.71 2.99 42.53
CA ALA A 41 26.02 1.61 42.18
C ALA A 41 26.61 1.52 40.75
N CYS A 42 26.02 2.23 39.78
CA CYS A 42 26.55 2.31 38.42
C CYS A 42 27.93 2.98 38.38
N GLY A 43 28.12 4.09 39.10
CA GLY A 43 29.40 4.79 39.17
C GLY A 43 30.52 3.97 39.84
N VAL A 44 30.24 3.35 40.98
CA VAL A 44 31.17 2.45 41.67
C VAL A 44 31.47 1.22 40.82
N GLY A 45 30.46 0.65 40.15
CA GLY A 45 30.63 -0.46 39.22
C GLY A 45 31.55 -0.08 38.06
N LEU A 46 31.32 1.06 37.41
CA LEU A 46 32.18 1.60 36.34
C LEU A 46 33.63 1.76 36.82
N LEU A 47 33.85 2.40 37.98
CA LEU A 47 35.19 2.64 38.53
C LEU A 47 35.89 1.34 38.94
N GLY A 48 35.16 0.40 39.53
CA GLY A 48 35.68 -0.92 39.91
C GLY A 48 36.08 -1.77 38.69
N LEU A 49 35.23 -1.79 37.66
CA LEU A 49 35.54 -2.47 36.40
C LEU A 49 36.72 -1.82 35.68
N LEU A 50 36.80 -0.48 35.68
CA LEU A 50 37.91 0.26 35.10
C LEU A 50 39.22 -0.04 35.84
N ALA A 51 39.21 -0.01 37.19
CA ALA A 51 40.38 -0.33 38.00
C ALA A 51 40.84 -1.79 37.79
N ALA A 52 39.92 -2.75 37.76
CA ALA A 52 40.23 -4.14 37.48
C ALA A 52 40.81 -4.33 36.06
N ALA A 53 40.26 -3.62 35.07
CA ALA A 53 40.76 -3.66 33.70
C ALA A 53 42.16 -3.02 33.56
N MET A 54 42.42 -1.92 34.27
CA MET A 54 43.73 -1.28 34.31
C MET A 54 44.79 -2.18 34.97
N GLY A 55 44.43 -2.86 36.06
CA GLY A 55 45.31 -3.82 36.74
C GLY A 55 45.62 -5.06 35.90
N ARG A 56 44.66 -5.56 35.11
CA ARG A 56 44.91 -6.69 34.18
C ARG A 56 45.78 -6.33 32.98
N HIS A 57 45.90 -5.04 32.65
CA HIS A 57 46.65 -4.55 31.49
C HIS A 57 47.89 -3.73 31.89
N ASP A 58 48.31 -3.80 33.17
CA ASP A 58 49.47 -3.10 33.74
C ASP A 58 49.55 -1.61 33.36
N ARG A 59 48.40 -0.91 33.35
CA ARG A 59 48.36 0.51 32.95
C ARG A 59 48.59 1.43 34.15
N PRO A 60 49.63 2.30 34.11
CA PRO A 60 49.97 3.18 35.23
C PRO A 60 49.02 4.37 35.40
N GLY A 61 48.12 4.64 34.46
CA GLY A 61 47.16 5.74 34.55
C GLY A 61 46.28 5.92 33.31
N LEU A 62 45.27 6.79 33.44
CA LEU A 62 44.32 7.14 32.37
C LEU A 62 44.92 8.19 31.44
N MET A 63 44.87 7.92 30.14
CA MET A 63 45.26 8.86 29.08
C MET A 63 44.20 9.97 28.92
N PRO A 64 44.52 11.08 28.25
CA PRO A 64 43.57 12.19 28.05
C PRO A 64 42.23 11.76 27.46
N ALA A 65 42.22 10.85 26.48
CA ALA A 65 40.97 10.33 25.89
C ALA A 65 40.19 9.46 26.89
N ASP A 66 40.87 8.57 27.62
CA ASP A 66 40.24 7.71 28.65
C ASP A 66 39.55 8.55 29.76
N ARG A 67 40.06 9.75 30.03
CA ARG A 67 39.44 10.69 31.00
C ARG A 67 38.12 11.27 30.47
N VAL A 68 38.01 11.55 29.18
CA VAL A 68 36.76 12.03 28.57
C VAL A 68 35.74 10.90 28.53
N THR A 69 36.17 9.68 28.18
CA THR A 69 35.34 8.47 28.28
C THR A 69 34.87 8.19 29.71
N LEU A 70 35.74 8.39 30.72
CA LEU A 70 35.35 8.27 32.13
C LEU A 70 34.29 9.33 32.50
N ALA A 71 34.46 10.58 32.09
CA ALA A 71 33.47 11.63 32.33
C ALA A 71 32.10 11.28 31.69
N ARG A 72 32.09 10.76 30.46
CA ARG A 72 30.88 10.22 29.80
C ARG A 72 30.25 9.09 30.59
N GLY A 73 31.05 8.16 31.11
CA GLY A 73 30.56 7.06 31.94
C GLY A 73 29.90 7.54 33.24
N LEU A 74 30.43 8.61 33.86
CA LEU A 74 29.79 9.22 35.03
C LEU A 74 28.48 9.95 34.66
N LEU A 75 28.42 10.60 33.49
CA LEU A 75 27.17 11.15 32.97
C LEU A 75 26.14 10.06 32.70
N ALA A 76 26.54 8.92 32.12
CA ALA A 76 25.66 7.77 31.92
C ALA A 76 25.15 7.18 33.25
N ALA A 77 25.98 7.17 34.30
CA ALA A 77 25.54 6.77 35.65
C ALA A 77 24.52 7.76 36.25
N ALA A 78 24.68 9.06 35.99
CA ALA A 78 23.69 10.06 36.37
C ALA A 78 22.38 9.94 35.56
N VAL A 79 22.45 9.63 34.27
CA VAL A 79 21.28 9.30 33.44
C VAL A 79 20.58 8.04 34.00
N ALA A 80 21.32 7.02 34.44
CA ALA A 80 20.72 5.84 35.08
C ALA A 80 19.98 6.17 36.38
N ALA A 81 20.49 7.11 37.19
CA ALA A 81 19.79 7.63 38.36
C ALA A 81 18.47 8.32 37.97
N LEU A 82 18.47 9.14 36.92
CA LEU A 82 17.26 9.82 36.42
C LEU A 82 16.23 8.82 35.86
N VAL A 83 16.68 7.78 35.16
CA VAL A 83 15.81 6.69 34.68
C VAL A 83 15.18 5.92 35.86
N ALA A 84 15.96 5.68 36.92
CA ALA A 84 15.45 5.04 38.13
C ALA A 84 14.43 5.92 38.87
N GLU A 85 14.65 7.24 38.93
CA GLU A 85 13.68 8.18 39.49
C GLU A 85 12.37 8.17 38.67
N ALA A 86 12.47 8.30 37.33
CA ALA A 86 11.31 8.22 36.44
C ALA A 86 10.56 6.87 36.59
N ALA A 87 11.28 5.80 36.93
CA ALA A 87 10.69 4.49 37.13
C ALA A 87 9.75 4.39 38.34
N THR A 88 9.89 5.28 39.33
CA THR A 88 9.05 5.36 40.54
C THR A 88 7.69 6.02 40.30
N GLY A 89 7.39 6.47 39.07
CA GLY A 89 6.12 7.09 38.71
C GLY A 89 6.10 8.62 38.77
N ARG A 90 7.25 9.27 39.06
CA ARG A 90 7.43 10.71 38.85
C ARG A 90 7.86 10.98 37.41
N ASP A 91 6.92 11.38 36.57
CA ASP A 91 7.23 11.85 35.23
C ASP A 91 6.96 13.36 35.13
N ALA A 92 7.97 14.16 35.48
CA ALA A 92 7.90 15.61 35.46
C ALA A 92 8.78 16.16 34.34
N ALA A 93 8.29 17.16 33.59
CA ALA A 93 9.03 17.76 32.48
C ALA A 93 10.49 18.16 32.81
N PRO A 94 10.80 18.73 34.01
CA PRO A 94 12.19 19.03 34.39
C PRO A 94 13.10 17.79 34.46
N LEU A 95 12.57 16.65 34.91
CA LEU A 95 13.31 15.38 34.99
C LEU A 95 13.66 14.87 33.58
N ARG A 96 12.66 14.84 32.68
CA ARG A 96 12.84 14.40 31.29
C ARG A 96 13.81 15.30 30.53
N ILE A 97 13.68 16.62 30.65
CA ILE A 97 14.60 17.59 30.02
C ILE A 97 16.03 17.37 30.51
N THR A 98 16.22 17.19 31.82
CA THR A 98 17.55 16.98 32.41
C THR A 98 18.17 15.65 31.98
N LEU A 99 17.37 14.58 31.90
CA LEU A 99 17.80 13.27 31.38
C LEU A 99 18.30 13.40 29.94
N VAL A 100 17.50 13.99 29.06
CA VAL A 100 17.85 14.18 27.64
C VAL A 100 19.07 15.08 27.50
N ALA A 101 19.18 16.15 28.29
CA ALA A 101 20.32 17.06 28.25
C ALA A 101 21.64 16.37 28.64
N LEU A 102 21.63 15.54 29.69
CA LEU A 102 22.81 14.78 30.11
C LEU A 102 23.16 13.67 29.11
N ALA A 103 22.16 12.97 28.56
CA ALA A 103 22.37 11.96 27.52
C ALA A 103 22.94 12.59 26.23
N ALA A 104 22.39 13.72 25.78
CA ALA A 104 22.90 14.47 24.64
C ALA A 104 24.33 14.97 24.89
N THR A 105 24.65 15.45 26.10
CA THR A 105 26.00 15.85 26.48
C THR A 105 26.98 14.68 26.40
N ALA A 106 26.59 13.50 26.89
CA ALA A 106 27.40 12.29 26.80
C ALA A 106 27.64 11.84 25.34
N LEU A 107 26.63 11.97 24.48
CA LEU A 107 26.74 11.66 23.04
C LEU A 107 27.59 12.68 22.28
N VAL A 108 27.52 13.97 22.61
CA VAL A 108 28.39 14.99 21.99
C VAL A 108 29.85 14.77 22.39
N LEU A 109 30.10 14.42 23.66
CA LEU A 109 31.44 14.10 24.14
C LEU A 109 32.03 12.86 23.47
N ASP A 110 31.23 11.90 23.01
CA ASP A 110 31.71 10.73 22.24
C ASP A 110 32.51 11.14 20.98
N GLY A 111 32.04 12.21 20.31
CA GLY A 111 32.73 12.77 19.15
C GLY A 111 34.10 13.41 19.47
N VAL A 112 34.41 13.65 20.75
CA VAL A 112 35.63 14.36 21.20
C VAL A 112 36.78 13.40 21.49
N ASP A 113 36.49 12.17 21.93
CA ASP A 113 37.48 11.19 22.38
C ASP A 113 38.47 10.80 21.27
N GLY A 114 37.94 10.56 20.06
CA GLY A 114 38.73 10.23 18.87
C GLY A 114 39.71 11.34 18.45
N PRO A 115 39.26 12.60 18.27
CA PRO A 115 40.13 13.75 18.04
C PRO A 115 41.19 13.96 19.14
N VAL A 116 40.82 13.82 20.41
CA VAL A 116 41.76 13.97 21.55
C VAL A 116 42.82 12.87 21.51
N ALA A 117 42.44 11.62 21.28
CA ALA A 117 43.38 10.50 21.17
C ALA A 117 44.38 10.69 20.01
N ARG A 118 43.92 11.20 18.86
CA ARG A 118 44.78 11.47 17.69
C ARG A 118 45.72 12.65 17.93
N ARG A 119 45.23 13.75 18.51
CA ARG A 119 46.02 14.97 18.76
C ARG A 119 47.05 14.78 19.87
N THR A 120 46.74 13.95 20.87
CA THR A 120 47.65 13.68 22.00
C THR A 120 48.52 12.44 21.78
N GLY A 121 48.35 11.72 20.66
CA GLY A 121 49.13 10.51 20.36
C GLY A 121 48.84 9.34 21.33
N THR A 122 47.67 9.32 21.97
CA THR A 122 47.34 8.36 23.04
C THR A 122 46.34 7.27 22.64
N ALA A 123 46.11 7.07 21.33
CA ALA A 123 45.23 6.03 20.81
C ALA A 123 45.69 4.62 21.27
N SER A 124 44.79 3.88 21.92
CA SER A 124 45.08 2.54 22.45
C SER A 124 43.88 1.60 22.31
N ASP A 125 44.14 0.29 22.22
CA ASP A 125 43.08 -0.72 22.11
C ASP A 125 42.25 -0.85 23.39
N PHE A 126 42.85 -0.60 24.54
CA PHE A 126 42.14 -0.48 25.81
C PHE A 126 41.15 0.68 25.78
N GLY A 127 41.59 1.88 25.40
CA GLY A 127 40.73 3.07 25.35
C GLY A 127 39.53 2.87 24.41
N ALA A 128 39.76 2.26 23.24
CA ALA A 128 38.70 1.95 22.30
C ALA A 128 37.70 0.88 22.79
N ARG A 129 38.11 -0.02 23.70
CA ARG A 129 37.19 -0.98 24.35
C ARG A 129 36.42 -0.30 25.47
N PHE A 130 37.09 0.53 26.27
CA PHE A 130 36.46 1.28 27.33
C PHE A 130 35.36 2.21 26.81
N ASP A 131 35.66 2.94 25.74
CA ASP A 131 34.73 3.78 24.96
C ASP A 131 33.47 3.01 24.54
N MET A 132 33.66 1.85 23.89
CA MET A 132 32.57 0.99 23.45
C MET A 132 31.68 0.46 24.59
N GLU A 133 32.25 0.15 25.76
CA GLU A 133 31.46 -0.33 26.91
C GLU A 133 30.65 0.81 27.56
N VAL A 134 31.19 2.04 27.58
CA VAL A 134 30.46 3.22 28.06
C VAL A 134 29.29 3.56 27.15
N ASP A 135 29.47 3.47 25.82
CA ASP A 135 28.38 3.64 24.86
C ASP A 135 27.29 2.59 24.99
N ALA A 136 27.68 1.32 25.09
CA ALA A 136 26.73 0.23 25.27
C ALA A 136 25.90 0.39 26.56
N PHE A 137 26.54 0.87 27.63
CA PHE A 137 25.86 1.17 28.88
C PHE A 137 24.85 2.31 28.74
N LEU A 138 25.24 3.42 28.10
CA LEU A 138 24.32 4.55 27.85
C LEU A 138 23.13 4.13 26.99
N ILE A 139 23.37 3.36 25.91
CA ILE A 139 22.31 2.81 25.04
C ILE A 139 21.37 1.90 25.82
N LEU A 140 21.88 1.06 26.72
CA LEU A 140 21.05 0.21 27.59
C LEU A 140 20.17 1.03 28.52
N VAL A 141 20.74 2.05 29.19
CA VAL A 141 20.01 2.93 30.11
C VAL A 141 18.89 3.70 29.38
N LEU A 142 19.16 4.24 28.19
CA LEU A 142 18.14 4.91 27.38
C LEU A 142 17.08 3.92 26.88
N SER A 143 17.48 2.71 26.48
CA SER A 143 16.54 1.66 26.07
C SER A 143 15.59 1.26 27.21
N LEU A 144 16.08 1.20 28.45
CA LEU A 144 15.26 0.94 29.65
C LEU A 144 14.19 2.01 29.87
N HIS A 145 14.53 3.28 29.62
CA HIS A 145 13.59 4.38 29.73
C HIS A 145 12.53 4.31 28.62
N VAL A 146 12.97 4.23 27.35
CA VAL A 146 12.09 4.25 26.17
C VAL A 146 11.19 3.00 26.08
N ALA A 147 11.63 1.85 26.62
CA ALA A 147 10.82 0.63 26.65
C ALA A 147 9.49 0.79 27.43
N ARG A 148 9.42 1.75 28.37
CA ARG A 148 8.21 2.02 29.15
C ARG A 148 7.09 2.66 28.30
N THR A 149 7.45 3.40 27.25
CA THR A 149 6.50 4.12 26.40
C THR A 149 6.35 3.48 25.02
N SER A 150 7.42 2.89 24.46
CA SER A 150 7.45 2.32 23.11
C SER A 150 7.44 0.79 23.05
N GLY A 151 7.36 0.12 24.21
CA GLY A 151 7.26 -1.33 24.35
C GLY A 151 8.58 -2.05 24.64
N TRP A 152 8.48 -3.20 25.30
CA TRP A 152 9.61 -3.97 25.83
C TRP A 152 10.63 -4.45 24.80
N TRP A 153 10.25 -4.53 23.52
CA TRP A 153 11.15 -4.94 22.43
C TRP A 153 12.33 -3.98 22.25
N VAL A 154 12.19 -2.71 22.65
CA VAL A 154 13.27 -1.70 22.62
C VAL A 154 14.46 -2.11 23.50
N LEU A 155 14.24 -2.91 24.55
CA LEU A 155 15.34 -3.47 25.35
C LEU A 155 16.29 -4.34 24.51
N GLY A 156 15.82 -4.91 23.40
CA GLY A 156 16.66 -5.64 22.45
C GLY A 156 17.79 -4.78 21.88
N ILE A 157 17.58 -3.46 21.71
CA ILE A 157 18.60 -2.51 21.27
C ILE A 157 19.71 -2.39 22.32
N GLY A 158 19.32 -2.14 23.58
CA GLY A 158 20.24 -2.03 24.72
C GLY A 158 21.00 -3.32 25.06
N LEU A 159 20.33 -4.47 24.95
CA LEU A 159 20.88 -5.76 25.34
C LEU A 159 21.76 -6.42 24.26
N ALA A 160 21.72 -5.95 23.02
CA ALA A 160 22.40 -6.58 21.89
C ALA A 160 23.91 -6.81 22.13
N ARG A 161 24.61 -5.80 22.68
CA ARG A 161 26.05 -5.90 22.99
C ARG A 161 26.32 -6.99 24.03
N TYR A 162 25.55 -7.00 25.11
CA TYR A 162 25.71 -7.94 26.23
C TYR A 162 25.35 -9.37 25.80
N ALA A 163 24.32 -9.53 24.96
CA ALA A 163 23.97 -10.81 24.34
C ALA A 163 25.14 -11.35 23.49
N LEU A 164 25.82 -10.49 22.72
CA LEU A 164 27.01 -10.91 21.98
C LEU A 164 28.16 -11.31 22.91
N VAL A 165 28.40 -10.58 24.02
CA VAL A 165 29.40 -10.94 25.02
C VAL A 165 29.09 -12.31 25.63
N ALA A 166 27.86 -12.55 26.07
CA ALA A 166 27.42 -13.83 26.61
C ALA A 166 27.55 -14.96 25.57
N ALA A 167 27.23 -14.68 24.31
CA ALA A 167 27.41 -15.62 23.21
C ALA A 167 28.87 -16.06 23.03
N THR A 168 29.86 -15.22 23.39
CA THR A 168 31.29 -15.60 23.35
C THR A 168 31.70 -16.62 24.41
N TRP A 169 30.86 -16.87 25.43
CA TRP A 169 31.10 -17.92 26.43
C TRP A 169 30.74 -19.30 25.88
N VAL A 170 29.70 -19.36 25.05
CA VAL A 170 29.21 -20.60 24.41
C VAL A 170 29.95 -20.87 23.09
N TRP A 171 30.29 -19.81 22.34
CA TRP A 171 30.91 -19.91 21.02
C TRP A 171 32.25 -19.16 20.98
N PRO A 172 33.37 -19.83 21.32
CA PRO A 172 34.69 -19.20 21.41
C PRO A 172 35.17 -18.55 20.11
N TRP A 173 34.68 -19.00 18.95
CA TRP A 173 35.02 -18.42 17.64
C TRP A 173 34.55 -16.97 17.46
N LEU A 174 33.60 -16.49 18.27
CA LEU A 174 33.18 -15.09 18.31
C LEU A 174 34.24 -14.16 18.91
N ARG A 175 35.29 -14.69 19.55
CA ARG A 175 36.38 -13.90 20.16
C ARG A 175 37.47 -13.49 19.17
N ALA A 176 37.39 -13.92 17.91
CA ALA A 176 38.42 -13.60 16.92
C ALA A 176 38.47 -12.08 16.62
N PRO A 177 39.67 -11.51 16.41
CA PRO A 177 39.81 -10.09 16.11
C PRO A 177 39.26 -9.78 14.71
N LEU A 178 38.29 -8.87 14.62
CA LEU A 178 37.80 -8.33 13.36
C LEU A 178 38.46 -6.98 13.04
N PRO A 179 38.71 -6.66 11.76
CA PRO A 179 39.14 -5.33 11.36
C PRO A 179 38.07 -4.28 11.73
N ARG A 180 38.52 -3.17 12.33
CA ARG A 180 37.67 -2.04 12.73
C ARG A 180 36.95 -1.46 11.50
N ARG A 181 35.61 -1.48 11.50
CA ARG A 181 34.78 -0.91 10.42
C ARG A 181 34.19 0.43 10.85
N SER A 182 34.17 1.38 9.91
CA SER A 182 33.51 2.68 10.11
C SER A 182 31.99 2.55 10.27
N TRP A 183 31.35 1.59 9.59
CA TRP A 183 29.90 1.38 9.63
C TRP A 183 29.36 1.05 11.02
N ALA A 184 30.01 0.14 11.75
CA ALA A 184 29.55 -0.26 13.09
C ALA A 184 29.55 0.92 14.07
N ARG A 185 30.50 1.86 13.91
CA ARG A 185 30.56 3.10 14.68
C ARG A 185 29.39 4.03 14.35
N VAL A 186 29.05 4.18 13.07
CA VAL A 186 27.90 4.98 12.63
C VAL A 186 26.60 4.41 13.20
N VAL A 187 26.41 3.09 13.13
CA VAL A 187 25.21 2.44 13.67
C VAL A 187 25.08 2.63 15.18
N ALA A 188 26.18 2.53 15.93
CA ALA A 188 26.18 2.79 17.38
C ALA A 188 25.80 4.24 17.71
N ALA A 189 26.37 5.22 16.99
CA ALA A 189 26.01 6.63 17.16
C ALA A 189 24.53 6.88 16.83
N VAL A 190 24.01 6.26 15.77
CA VAL A 190 22.57 6.32 15.42
C VAL A 190 21.71 5.76 16.55
N GLN A 191 22.09 4.66 17.20
CA GLN A 191 21.33 4.13 18.34
C GLN A 191 21.22 5.16 19.47
N GLY A 192 22.35 5.76 19.86
CA GLY A 192 22.39 6.77 20.90
C GLY A 192 21.49 7.98 20.59
N VAL A 193 21.57 8.51 19.36
CA VAL A 193 20.76 9.66 18.93
C VAL A 193 19.27 9.31 18.88
N VAL A 194 18.89 8.19 18.25
CA VAL A 194 17.48 7.79 18.12
C VAL A 194 16.86 7.56 19.48
N LEU A 195 17.56 6.88 20.40
CA LEU A 195 17.07 6.64 21.75
C LEU A 195 16.97 7.94 22.57
N ALA A 196 17.90 8.88 22.42
CA ALA A 196 17.82 10.18 23.07
C ALA A 196 16.65 11.03 22.55
N VAL A 197 16.38 11.00 21.23
CA VAL A 197 15.23 11.67 20.61
C VAL A 197 13.91 11.00 21.04
N ALA A 198 13.87 9.67 21.10
CA ALA A 198 12.71 8.94 21.58
C ALA A 198 12.43 9.24 23.06
N ALA A 199 13.46 9.32 23.90
CA ALA A 199 13.36 9.72 25.31
C ALA A 199 12.90 11.17 25.49
N ALA A 200 13.06 12.02 24.48
CA ALA A 200 12.61 13.41 24.51
C ALA A 200 11.12 13.57 24.19
N GLU A 201 10.47 12.55 23.61
CA GLU A 201 9.05 12.56 23.24
C GLU A 201 8.65 13.76 22.35
N VAL A 202 9.57 14.20 21.49
CA VAL A 202 9.37 15.37 20.60
C VAL A 202 8.76 15.02 19.24
N LEU A 203 8.69 13.73 18.89
CA LEU A 203 8.16 13.24 17.62
C LEU A 203 6.81 12.52 17.83
N PRO A 204 5.92 12.52 16.81
CA PRO A 204 4.70 11.71 16.87
C PRO A 204 5.00 10.22 17.08
N ASP A 205 4.16 9.51 17.83
CA ASP A 205 4.37 8.10 18.23
C ASP A 205 4.73 7.18 17.06
N ARG A 206 4.03 7.34 15.92
CA ARG A 206 4.27 6.54 14.71
C ARG A 206 5.68 6.78 14.15
N VAL A 207 6.17 8.01 14.19
CA VAL A 207 7.51 8.37 13.71
C VAL A 207 8.57 7.81 14.67
N THR A 208 8.35 7.92 15.98
CA THR A 208 9.23 7.36 17.01
C THR A 208 9.35 5.84 16.88
N LEU A 209 8.23 5.13 16.70
CA LEU A 209 8.22 3.68 16.49
C LEU A 209 8.98 3.28 15.21
N VAL A 210 8.77 3.99 14.11
CA VAL A 210 9.50 3.74 12.85
C VAL A 210 11.00 4.00 13.03
N ALA A 211 11.39 5.10 13.69
CA ALA A 211 12.79 5.42 13.94
C ALA A 211 13.48 4.36 14.81
N LEU A 212 12.82 3.90 15.89
CA LEU A 212 13.33 2.83 16.75
C LEU A 212 13.42 1.50 16.00
N ALA A 213 12.44 1.17 15.15
CA ALA A 213 12.45 -0.05 14.36
C ALA A 213 13.61 -0.04 13.34
N VAL A 214 13.83 1.09 12.66
CA VAL A 214 14.97 1.29 11.77
C VAL A 214 16.28 1.18 12.53
N ALA A 215 16.39 1.80 13.70
CA ALA A 215 17.58 1.69 14.55
C ALA A 215 17.87 0.24 14.95
N ALA A 216 16.85 -0.52 15.38
CA ALA A 216 16.98 -1.95 15.70
C ALA A 216 17.38 -2.79 14.48
N MET A 217 16.83 -2.53 13.29
CA MET A 217 17.20 -3.22 12.06
C MET A 217 18.65 -2.94 11.65
N LEU A 218 19.10 -1.69 11.73
CA LEU A 218 20.50 -1.32 11.48
C LEU A 218 21.45 -2.01 12.46
N LEU A 219 21.04 -2.11 13.74
CA LEU A 219 21.82 -2.79 14.77
C LEU A 219 21.89 -4.30 14.53
N ALA A 220 20.76 -4.93 14.19
CA ALA A 220 20.68 -6.34 13.82
C ALA A 220 21.50 -6.66 12.56
N GLU A 221 21.49 -5.77 11.58
CA GLU A 221 22.33 -5.86 10.37
C GLU A 221 23.82 -5.79 10.73
N SER A 222 24.21 -4.80 11.55
CA SER A 222 25.59 -4.59 11.96
C SER A 222 26.15 -5.78 12.74
N PHE A 223 25.44 -6.24 13.78
CA PHE A 223 25.83 -7.43 14.55
C PHE A 223 25.70 -8.72 13.74
N GLY A 224 24.65 -8.86 12.93
CA GLY A 224 24.45 -10.02 12.06
C GLY A 224 25.59 -10.17 11.06
N ARG A 225 26.08 -9.07 10.48
CA ARG A 225 27.24 -9.06 9.60
C ARG A 225 28.53 -9.33 10.36
N GLN A 226 28.69 -8.82 11.58
CA GLN A 226 29.83 -9.13 12.45
C GLN A 226 29.93 -10.63 12.75
N VAL A 227 28.82 -11.24 13.19
CA VAL A 227 28.71 -12.68 13.45
C VAL A 227 28.91 -13.48 12.16
N HIS A 228 28.35 -13.01 11.04
CA HIS A 228 28.55 -13.63 9.74
C HIS A 228 30.03 -13.64 9.33
N ASP A 229 30.75 -12.53 9.50
CA ASP A 229 32.15 -12.44 9.11
C ASP A 229 33.05 -13.27 10.02
N LEU A 230 32.80 -13.27 11.33
CA LEU A 230 33.44 -14.18 12.29
C LEU A 230 33.16 -15.64 11.95
N ARG A 231 31.93 -15.97 11.57
CA ARG A 231 31.54 -17.31 11.14
C ARG A 231 32.20 -17.71 9.82
N ARG A 232 32.35 -16.80 8.84
CA ARG A 232 33.12 -17.05 7.60
C ARG A 232 34.61 -17.30 7.88
N LEU A 233 35.16 -16.64 8.90
CA LEU A 233 36.56 -16.80 9.30
C LEU A 233 36.77 -18.08 10.12
N ALA A 234 35.80 -18.45 10.96
CA ALA A 234 35.83 -19.64 11.82
C ALA A 234 35.45 -20.94 11.09
N LEU A 235 34.55 -20.85 10.09
CA LEU A 235 34.09 -21.98 9.27
C LEU A 235 34.56 -21.78 7.84
N ARG A 236 35.83 -22.09 7.54
CA ARG A 236 36.26 -22.32 6.16
C ARG A 236 36.23 -23.82 5.82
N PRO A 237 35.08 -24.32 5.33
CA PRO A 237 35.09 -25.27 4.23
C PRO A 237 34.71 -24.56 2.91
N PRO A 238 35.35 -24.88 1.78
CA PRO A 238 35.10 -24.27 0.46
C PRO A 238 33.68 -24.48 -0.12
N ALA A 239 32.83 -25.27 0.54
CA ALA A 239 31.46 -25.58 0.09
C ALA A 239 30.48 -24.38 0.23
N THR A 240 30.58 -23.59 1.30
CA THR A 240 29.60 -22.53 1.61
C THR A 240 29.64 -21.35 0.62
N ASP A 241 30.83 -20.99 0.10
CA ASP A 241 30.95 -19.89 -0.88
C ASP A 241 30.29 -20.27 -2.23
N ARG A 242 30.34 -21.56 -2.59
CA ARG A 242 29.68 -22.12 -3.78
C ARG A 242 28.16 -22.12 -3.62
N VAL A 243 27.64 -22.56 -2.46
CA VAL A 243 26.19 -22.59 -2.19
C VAL A 243 25.58 -21.18 -2.24
N VAL A 244 26.17 -20.20 -1.57
CA VAL A 244 25.64 -18.81 -1.57
C VAL A 244 25.76 -18.16 -2.96
N THR A 245 26.79 -18.49 -3.73
CA THR A 245 26.91 -18.02 -5.12
C THR A 245 25.86 -18.69 -6.01
N GLY A 246 25.61 -19.98 -5.83
CA GLY A 246 24.53 -20.70 -6.50
C GLY A 246 23.16 -20.09 -6.18
N PHE A 247 22.90 -19.77 -4.91
CA PHE A 247 21.67 -19.08 -4.50
C PHE A 247 21.54 -17.69 -5.16
N ALA A 248 22.61 -16.90 -5.22
CA ALA A 248 22.59 -15.61 -5.92
C ALA A 248 22.29 -15.75 -7.42
N PHE A 249 22.82 -16.81 -8.07
CA PHE A 249 22.45 -17.12 -9.45
C PHE A 249 20.98 -17.49 -9.58
N LEU A 250 20.43 -18.30 -8.66
CA LEU A 250 19.01 -18.66 -8.65
C LEU A 250 18.10 -17.45 -8.45
N VAL A 251 18.47 -16.50 -7.57
CA VAL A 251 17.70 -15.27 -7.36
C VAL A 251 17.67 -14.41 -8.63
N VAL A 252 18.82 -14.22 -9.30
CA VAL A 252 18.88 -13.47 -10.56
C VAL A 252 18.14 -14.20 -11.68
N TRP A 253 18.26 -15.52 -11.75
CA TRP A 253 17.51 -16.35 -12.71
C TRP A 253 16.01 -16.21 -12.49
N ALA A 254 15.53 -16.38 -11.25
CA ALA A 254 14.12 -16.25 -10.91
C ALA A 254 13.59 -14.87 -11.28
N ALA A 255 14.33 -13.80 -10.99
CA ALA A 255 13.94 -12.44 -11.35
C ALA A 255 13.85 -12.22 -12.88
N LEU A 256 14.68 -12.90 -13.67
CA LEU A 256 14.62 -12.81 -15.13
C LEU A 256 13.44 -13.62 -15.69
N VAL A 257 13.20 -14.82 -15.18
CA VAL A 257 12.23 -15.79 -15.75
C VAL A 257 10.82 -15.63 -15.20
N LEU A 258 10.63 -15.02 -14.03
CA LEU A 258 9.32 -14.84 -13.39
C LEU A 258 8.28 -14.34 -14.42
N PRO A 259 7.17 -15.06 -14.66
CA PRO A 259 6.15 -14.58 -15.57
C PRO A 259 5.45 -13.35 -14.98
N ASP A 260 4.68 -12.66 -15.82
CA ASP A 260 3.87 -11.50 -15.48
C ASP A 260 2.38 -11.86 -15.26
N THR A 261 1.98 -13.10 -15.56
CA THR A 261 0.65 -13.64 -15.28
C THR A 261 0.70 -14.85 -14.34
N VAL A 262 -0.33 -15.01 -13.53
CA VAL A 262 -0.43 -16.13 -12.58
C VAL A 262 -0.55 -17.48 -13.27
N ASP A 263 -1.23 -17.54 -14.43
CA ASP A 263 -1.44 -18.79 -15.19
C ASP A 263 -0.14 -19.37 -15.78
N LEU A 264 0.86 -18.51 -15.98
CA LEU A 264 2.17 -18.90 -16.50
C LEU A 264 3.16 -19.33 -15.42
N LEU A 265 2.78 -19.29 -14.12
CA LEU A 265 3.57 -19.80 -12.98
C LEU A 265 3.60 -21.34 -12.95
N THR A 266 4.10 -21.93 -14.03
CA THR A 266 4.27 -23.38 -14.17
C THR A 266 5.74 -23.76 -14.05
N PRO A 267 6.06 -25.01 -13.63
CA PRO A 267 7.45 -25.49 -13.64
C PRO A 267 8.12 -25.34 -15.01
N ALA A 268 7.37 -25.52 -16.11
CA ALA A 268 7.85 -25.34 -17.47
C ALA A 268 8.18 -23.87 -17.78
N GLY A 269 7.39 -22.91 -17.28
CA GLY A 269 7.68 -21.47 -17.38
C GLY A 269 8.97 -21.09 -16.66
N LEU A 270 9.22 -21.68 -15.49
CA LEU A 270 10.41 -21.41 -14.66
C LEU A 270 11.70 -22.06 -15.17
N LEU A 271 11.60 -23.06 -16.06
CA LEU A 271 12.74 -23.76 -16.67
C LEU A 271 13.28 -23.06 -17.94
N ARG A 272 12.64 -21.98 -18.42
CA ARG A 272 13.12 -21.23 -19.59
C ARG A 272 14.47 -20.59 -19.31
N VAL A 273 15.33 -20.55 -20.33
CA VAL A 273 16.68 -19.97 -20.23
C VAL A 273 16.59 -18.48 -20.58
N PRO A 274 16.84 -17.54 -19.64
CA PRO A 274 16.77 -16.12 -19.93
C PRO A 274 18.00 -15.68 -20.73
N ILE A 275 17.80 -15.28 -21.98
CA ILE A 275 18.90 -14.78 -22.83
C ILE A 275 19.51 -13.53 -22.21
N GLU A 276 18.71 -12.72 -21.53
CA GLU A 276 19.17 -11.52 -20.83
C GLU A 276 20.17 -11.87 -19.73
N GLY A 277 20.05 -13.06 -19.12
CA GLY A 277 21.04 -13.57 -18.17
C GLY A 277 22.41 -13.76 -18.81
N LEU A 278 22.46 -14.25 -20.06
CA LEU A 278 23.71 -14.37 -20.82
C LEU A 278 24.29 -12.98 -21.12
N VAL A 279 23.44 -12.01 -21.52
CA VAL A 279 23.87 -10.63 -21.78
C VAL A 279 24.46 -9.98 -20.52
N VAL A 280 23.81 -10.14 -19.36
CA VAL A 280 24.32 -9.62 -18.07
C VAL A 280 25.71 -10.20 -17.76
N VAL A 281 25.93 -11.50 -18.01
CA VAL A 281 27.24 -12.14 -17.80
C VAL A 281 28.28 -11.61 -18.80
N VAL A 282 27.92 -11.43 -20.07
CA VAL A 282 28.82 -10.85 -21.09
C VAL A 282 29.24 -9.42 -20.71
N VAL A 283 28.29 -8.57 -20.32
CA VAL A 283 28.55 -7.20 -19.86
C VAL A 283 29.49 -7.23 -18.65
N ALA A 284 29.28 -8.13 -17.69
CA ALA A 284 30.16 -8.29 -16.53
C ALA A 284 31.59 -8.77 -16.89
N LEU A 285 31.77 -9.50 -17.99
CA LEU A 285 33.08 -9.96 -18.51
C LEU A 285 33.86 -8.86 -19.23
N LEU A 286 33.15 -7.92 -19.87
CA LEU A 286 33.73 -6.83 -20.67
C LEU A 286 34.08 -5.59 -19.82
N LEU A 287 33.32 -5.32 -18.74
CA LEU A 287 33.50 -4.09 -17.96
C LEU A 287 34.74 -4.09 -17.04
N PRO A 288 35.48 -2.96 -16.96
CA PRO A 288 36.58 -2.80 -16.02
C PRO A 288 36.09 -2.76 -14.57
N GLY A 289 36.99 -3.06 -13.61
CA GLY A 289 36.64 -3.20 -12.19
C GLY A 289 35.95 -1.98 -11.57
N VAL A 290 36.27 -0.77 -12.06
CA VAL A 290 35.69 0.50 -11.60
C VAL A 290 34.24 0.69 -12.05
N ALA A 291 33.86 0.21 -13.24
CA ALA A 291 32.51 0.36 -13.80
C ALA A 291 31.61 -0.84 -13.46
N ARG A 292 32.18 -2.02 -13.24
CA ARG A 292 31.44 -3.27 -13.00
C ARG A 292 30.56 -3.23 -11.76
N ARG A 293 31.07 -2.70 -10.65
CA ARG A 293 30.31 -2.61 -9.38
C ARG A 293 29.07 -1.72 -9.52
N PRO A 294 29.18 -0.45 -9.96
CA PRO A 294 28.00 0.39 -10.13
C PRO A 294 27.04 -0.18 -11.17
N VAL A 295 27.53 -0.72 -12.29
CA VAL A 295 26.65 -1.36 -13.29
C VAL A 295 25.90 -2.57 -12.72
N ALA A 296 26.56 -3.44 -11.95
CA ALA A 296 25.89 -4.58 -11.32
C ALA A 296 24.79 -4.13 -10.35
N VAL A 297 25.03 -3.07 -9.56
CA VAL A 297 24.01 -2.49 -8.68
C VAL A 297 22.83 -1.95 -9.50
N VAL A 298 23.09 -1.18 -10.56
CA VAL A 298 22.05 -0.64 -11.45
C VAL A 298 21.23 -1.76 -12.10
N VAL A 299 21.88 -2.80 -12.63
CA VAL A 299 21.19 -3.98 -13.18
C VAL A 299 20.33 -4.65 -12.11
N GLY A 300 20.84 -4.82 -10.89
CA GLY A 300 20.05 -5.37 -9.78
C GLY A 300 18.84 -4.53 -9.40
N LEU A 301 18.96 -3.20 -9.44
CA LEU A 301 17.84 -2.27 -9.18
C LEU A 301 16.80 -2.31 -10.30
N ILE A 302 17.23 -2.37 -11.56
CA ILE A 302 16.32 -2.54 -12.71
C ILE A 302 15.56 -3.86 -12.59
N LEU A 303 16.26 -4.97 -12.26
CA LEU A 303 15.60 -6.25 -12.03
C LEU A 303 14.62 -6.19 -10.86
N ALA A 304 14.94 -5.49 -9.77
CA ALA A 304 14.03 -5.31 -8.65
C ALA A 304 12.76 -4.55 -9.09
N ALA A 305 12.91 -3.46 -9.84
CA ALA A 305 11.79 -2.71 -10.38
C ALA A 305 10.92 -3.55 -11.33
N LEU A 306 11.53 -4.33 -12.23
CA LEU A 306 10.79 -5.23 -13.12
C LEU A 306 10.03 -6.32 -12.37
N VAL A 307 10.63 -6.93 -11.33
CA VAL A 307 9.94 -7.90 -10.49
C VAL A 307 8.75 -7.26 -9.78
N VAL A 308 8.90 -6.05 -9.24
CA VAL A 308 7.78 -5.31 -8.64
C VAL A 308 6.69 -5.05 -9.66
N LEU A 309 7.06 -4.59 -10.86
CA LEU A 309 6.11 -4.35 -11.94
C LEU A 309 5.36 -5.62 -12.33
N ARG A 310 6.03 -6.79 -12.41
CA ARG A 310 5.35 -8.08 -12.68
C ARG A 310 4.35 -8.46 -11.60
N LEU A 311 4.71 -8.23 -10.33
CA LEU A 311 3.79 -8.51 -9.22
C LEU A 311 2.57 -7.58 -9.27
N LEU A 312 2.76 -6.32 -9.65
CA LEU A 312 1.68 -5.38 -9.89
C LEU A 312 0.84 -5.79 -11.10
N ASP A 313 1.46 -6.16 -12.22
CA ASP A 313 0.79 -6.65 -13.43
C ASP A 313 -0.09 -7.88 -13.13
N MET A 314 0.41 -8.82 -12.31
CA MET A 314 -0.36 -9.97 -11.84
C MET A 314 -1.61 -9.53 -11.08
N GLY A 315 -1.45 -8.63 -10.11
CA GLY A 315 -2.58 -8.10 -9.34
C GLY A 315 -3.59 -7.35 -10.22
N PHE A 316 -3.10 -6.51 -11.13
CA PHE A 316 -3.93 -5.71 -12.01
C PHE A 316 -4.67 -6.54 -13.06
N ARG A 317 -4.10 -7.64 -13.55
CA ARG A 317 -4.84 -8.56 -14.43
C ARG A 317 -5.93 -9.33 -13.69
N VAL A 318 -5.71 -9.66 -12.42
CA VAL A 318 -6.73 -10.32 -11.58
C VAL A 318 -7.89 -9.37 -11.24
N VAL A 319 -7.60 -8.10 -10.98
CA VAL A 319 -8.60 -7.12 -10.54
C VAL A 319 -9.21 -6.34 -11.72
N PHE A 320 -8.39 -5.83 -12.63
CA PHE A 320 -8.76 -4.88 -13.68
C PHE A 320 -8.66 -5.43 -15.12
N ASP A 321 -8.30 -6.71 -15.30
CA ASP A 321 -8.11 -7.34 -16.62
C ASP A 321 -7.20 -6.54 -17.57
N ARG A 322 -6.13 -5.94 -17.02
CA ARG A 322 -5.11 -5.19 -17.75
C ARG A 322 -3.78 -5.17 -16.98
N PRO A 323 -2.63 -4.91 -17.63
CA PRO A 323 -1.38 -4.67 -16.92
C PRO A 323 -1.41 -3.35 -16.11
N PHE A 324 -0.46 -3.20 -15.20
CA PHE A 324 -0.29 -2.00 -14.39
C PHE A 324 0.27 -0.85 -15.22
N ASP A 325 -0.35 0.32 -15.10
CA ASP A 325 0.11 1.56 -15.68
C ASP A 325 1.03 2.33 -14.73
N VAL A 326 2.30 2.38 -15.11
CA VAL A 326 3.39 2.96 -14.32
C VAL A 326 3.19 4.45 -14.02
N LEU A 327 2.44 5.20 -14.84
CA LEU A 327 2.19 6.61 -14.59
C LEU A 327 0.87 6.86 -13.86
N ASN A 328 -0.16 6.09 -14.20
CA ASN A 328 -1.53 6.47 -13.89
C ASN A 328 -2.13 5.66 -12.73
N ASP A 329 -1.61 4.48 -12.43
CA ASP A 329 -2.27 3.55 -11.50
C ASP A 329 -1.81 3.63 -10.05
N TRP A 330 -0.79 4.45 -9.73
CA TRP A 330 -0.35 4.63 -8.35
C TRP A 330 -1.46 5.11 -7.41
N TYR A 331 -2.44 5.82 -7.96
CA TYR A 331 -3.64 6.25 -7.25
C TYR A 331 -4.35 5.07 -6.56
N TYR A 332 -4.46 3.92 -7.23
CA TYR A 332 -5.21 2.75 -6.72
C TYR A 332 -4.60 2.10 -5.47
N LEU A 333 -3.33 2.37 -5.14
CA LEU A 333 -2.71 1.78 -3.93
C LEU A 333 -3.41 2.24 -2.65
N GLY A 334 -3.84 3.52 -2.58
CA GLY A 334 -4.53 4.06 -1.41
C GLY A 334 -5.92 3.43 -1.21
N PRO A 335 -6.84 3.57 -2.18
CA PRO A 335 -8.15 2.93 -2.16
C PRO A 335 -8.07 1.41 -2.00
N GLY A 336 -7.10 0.76 -2.66
CA GLY A 336 -6.89 -0.69 -2.53
C GLY A 336 -6.58 -1.14 -1.09
N LEU A 337 -5.81 -0.34 -0.33
CA LEU A 337 -5.60 -0.58 1.10
C LEU A 337 -6.87 -0.35 1.94
N GLY A 338 -7.71 0.61 1.56
CA GLY A 338 -9.03 0.83 2.15
C GLY A 338 -9.93 -0.39 1.94
N VAL A 339 -10.10 -0.83 0.69
CA VAL A 339 -10.88 -2.03 0.33
C VAL A 339 -10.37 -3.26 1.06
N LEU A 340 -9.05 -3.46 1.16
CA LEU A 340 -8.47 -4.56 1.95
C LEU A 340 -8.84 -4.44 3.44
N ARG A 341 -8.71 -3.25 4.04
CA ARG A 341 -9.07 -3.03 5.44
C ARG A 341 -10.55 -3.32 5.70
N ASP A 342 -11.43 -2.89 4.80
CA ASP A 342 -12.87 -3.04 4.93
C ASP A 342 -13.33 -4.48 4.64
N SER A 343 -12.57 -5.22 3.82
CA SER A 343 -12.88 -6.61 3.47
C SER A 343 -12.33 -7.65 4.46
N ILE A 344 -11.09 -7.51 4.94
CA ILE A 344 -10.39 -8.52 5.77
C ILE A 344 -9.99 -8.02 7.17
N GLY A 345 -10.30 -6.77 7.51
CA GLY A 345 -10.02 -6.16 8.81
C GLY A 345 -8.64 -5.49 8.90
N GLY A 346 -8.52 -4.53 9.81
CA GLY A 346 -7.36 -3.63 9.90
C GLY A 346 -6.03 -4.30 10.28
N SER A 347 -6.05 -5.34 11.11
CA SER A 347 -4.81 -6.06 11.52
C SER A 347 -4.25 -6.92 10.38
N ALA A 348 -5.11 -7.60 9.63
CA ALA A 348 -4.71 -8.38 8.45
C ALA A 348 -4.21 -7.46 7.33
N ALA A 349 -4.93 -6.36 7.05
CA ALA A 349 -4.49 -5.35 6.09
C ALA A 349 -3.12 -4.74 6.46
N LEU A 350 -2.88 -4.46 7.76
CA LEU A 350 -1.58 -4.00 8.24
C LEU A 350 -0.48 -5.04 8.01
N ALA A 351 -0.74 -6.32 8.31
CA ALA A 351 0.23 -7.40 8.10
C ALA A 351 0.59 -7.56 6.61
N VAL A 352 -0.40 -7.49 5.71
CA VAL A 352 -0.19 -7.50 4.25
C VAL A 352 0.65 -6.30 3.81
N THR A 353 0.33 -5.11 4.31
CA THR A 353 1.07 -3.87 3.99
C THR A 353 2.52 -3.93 4.44
N VAL A 354 2.77 -4.38 5.68
CA VAL A 354 4.12 -4.57 6.23
C VAL A 354 4.87 -5.64 5.43
N GLY A 355 4.21 -6.75 5.09
CA GLY A 355 4.78 -7.81 4.25
C GLY A 355 5.19 -7.32 2.86
N ALA A 356 4.34 -6.53 2.20
CA ALA A 356 4.64 -5.90 0.91
C ALA A 356 5.84 -4.94 1.02
N GLY A 357 5.86 -4.08 2.05
CA GLY A 357 7.00 -3.19 2.32
C GLY A 357 8.31 -3.95 2.57
N ALA A 358 8.26 -5.04 3.35
CA ALA A 358 9.41 -5.90 3.60
C ALA A 358 9.90 -6.58 2.31
N LEU A 359 8.99 -7.05 1.44
CA LEU A 359 9.31 -7.61 0.14
C LEU A 359 10.00 -6.58 -0.77
N LEU A 360 9.50 -5.35 -0.83
CA LEU A 360 10.13 -4.27 -1.60
C LEU A 360 11.56 -4.00 -1.15
N VAL A 361 11.81 -3.93 0.17
CA VAL A 361 13.16 -3.78 0.72
C VAL A 361 14.03 -5.00 0.40
N ALA A 362 13.48 -6.21 0.52
CA ALA A 362 14.19 -7.45 0.21
C ALA A 362 14.61 -7.51 -1.26
N LEU A 363 13.76 -7.08 -2.20
CA LEU A 363 14.07 -7.00 -3.63
C LEU A 363 15.13 -5.91 -3.90
N ALA A 364 14.93 -4.70 -3.37
CA ALA A 364 15.81 -3.56 -3.56
C ALA A 364 17.23 -3.77 -3.01
N VAL A 365 17.41 -4.63 -2.00
CA VAL A 365 18.73 -4.98 -1.45
C VAL A 365 19.24 -6.31 -2.01
N GLY A 366 18.39 -7.32 -2.06
CA GLY A 366 18.73 -8.70 -2.40
C GLY A 366 19.16 -8.88 -3.85
N LEU A 367 18.49 -8.22 -4.80
CA LEU A 367 18.84 -8.32 -6.22
C LEU A 367 20.15 -7.59 -6.56
N PRO A 368 20.40 -6.35 -6.10
CA PRO A 368 21.73 -5.73 -6.21
C PRO A 368 22.85 -6.53 -5.53
N ALA A 369 22.61 -7.10 -4.35
CA ALA A 369 23.60 -7.95 -3.68
C ALA A 369 23.91 -9.23 -4.47
N SER A 370 22.87 -9.87 -5.04
CA SER A 370 22.99 -11.09 -5.83
C SER A 370 23.72 -10.85 -7.16
N THR A 371 23.35 -9.79 -7.89
CA THR A 371 24.01 -9.38 -9.14
C THR A 371 25.48 -9.00 -8.93
N LEU A 372 25.81 -8.27 -7.85
CA LEU A 372 27.19 -7.99 -7.46
C LEU A 372 28.00 -9.28 -7.22
N ARG A 373 27.40 -10.26 -6.54
CA ARG A 373 28.03 -11.54 -6.24
C ARG A 373 28.26 -12.36 -7.51
N VAL A 374 27.27 -12.42 -8.40
CA VAL A 374 27.37 -13.06 -9.72
C VAL A 374 28.48 -12.41 -10.54
N ALA A 375 28.50 -11.08 -10.67
CA ALA A 375 29.54 -10.35 -11.41
C ALA A 375 30.95 -10.53 -10.80
N GLY A 376 31.03 -10.67 -9.47
CA GLY A 376 32.27 -11.01 -8.78
C GLY A 376 32.77 -12.43 -9.10
N SER A 377 31.87 -13.41 -9.13
CA SER A 377 32.18 -14.82 -9.45
C SER A 377 32.62 -15.01 -10.91
N VAL A 378 31.88 -14.39 -11.84
CA VAL A 378 32.17 -14.41 -13.28
C VAL A 378 33.58 -13.92 -13.56
N HIS A 379 34.02 -12.85 -12.89
CA HIS A 379 35.37 -12.34 -13.05
C HIS A 379 36.43 -13.23 -12.42
N ARG A 380 36.16 -13.78 -11.22
CA ARG A 380 37.08 -14.71 -10.55
C ARG A 380 37.35 -15.95 -11.41
N HIS A 381 36.37 -16.37 -12.20
CA HIS A 381 36.45 -17.54 -13.10
C HIS A 381 36.34 -17.14 -14.58
N ARG A 382 36.91 -15.99 -14.98
CA ARG A 382 36.71 -15.36 -16.30
C ARG A 382 36.78 -16.32 -17.50
N ARG A 383 37.80 -17.18 -17.56
CA ARG A 383 37.98 -18.15 -18.66
C ARG A 383 36.89 -19.23 -18.67
N GLY A 384 36.49 -19.72 -17.49
CA GLY A 384 35.42 -20.71 -17.36
C GLY A 384 34.05 -20.12 -17.69
N SER A 385 33.77 -18.92 -17.18
CA SER A 385 32.52 -18.20 -17.46
C SER A 385 32.39 -17.83 -18.94
N ALA A 386 33.47 -17.39 -19.60
CA ALA A 386 33.44 -17.11 -21.04
C ALA A 386 33.13 -18.36 -21.87
N ARG A 387 33.76 -19.51 -21.54
CA ARG A 387 33.46 -20.80 -22.21
C ARG A 387 32.03 -21.26 -21.95
N ALA A 388 31.53 -21.13 -20.72
CA ALA A 388 30.18 -21.51 -20.35
C ALA A 388 29.13 -20.65 -21.08
N VAL A 389 29.32 -19.33 -21.13
CA VAL A 389 28.43 -18.43 -21.87
C VAL A 389 28.45 -18.72 -23.36
N LEU A 390 29.62 -18.97 -23.95
CA LEU A 390 29.74 -19.34 -25.37
C LEU A 390 29.04 -20.67 -25.66
N ALA A 391 29.24 -21.70 -24.82
CA ALA A 391 28.59 -22.99 -24.95
C ALA A 391 27.07 -22.89 -24.81
N LEU A 392 26.58 -22.13 -23.81
CA LEU A 392 25.15 -21.88 -23.62
C LEU A 392 24.54 -21.07 -24.77
N GLY A 393 25.27 -20.07 -25.30
CA GLY A 393 24.83 -19.28 -26.45
C GLY A 393 24.75 -20.11 -27.75
N VAL A 394 25.71 -20.99 -27.99
CA VAL A 394 25.70 -21.91 -29.14
C VAL A 394 24.60 -22.96 -28.99
N ALA A 395 24.47 -23.58 -27.82
CA ALA A 395 23.39 -24.54 -27.54
C ALA A 395 22.02 -23.89 -27.73
N TRP A 396 21.86 -22.65 -27.26
CA TRP A 396 20.66 -21.86 -27.48
C TRP A 396 20.38 -21.61 -28.97
N ALA A 397 21.38 -21.14 -29.74
CA ALA A 397 21.22 -20.88 -31.17
C ALA A 397 20.82 -22.15 -31.95
N LEU A 398 21.39 -23.30 -31.60
CA LEU A 398 21.04 -24.60 -32.19
C LEU A 398 19.60 -25.02 -31.85
N LEU A 399 19.16 -24.83 -30.60
CA LEU A 399 17.78 -25.11 -30.18
C LEU A 399 16.77 -24.17 -30.88
N ALA A 400 17.13 -22.90 -31.05
CA ALA A 400 16.29 -21.92 -31.75
C ALA A 400 16.12 -22.29 -33.23
N VAL A 401 17.19 -22.72 -33.92
CA VAL A 401 17.14 -23.20 -35.32
C VAL A 401 16.33 -24.48 -35.46
N ALA A 402 16.33 -25.35 -34.44
CA ALA A 402 15.52 -26.57 -34.39
C ALA A 402 14.03 -26.32 -34.07
N GLY A 403 13.59 -25.06 -33.94
CA GLY A 403 12.20 -24.70 -33.62
C GLY A 403 11.82 -24.88 -32.14
N VAL A 404 12.79 -25.17 -31.27
CA VAL A 404 12.56 -25.37 -29.83
C VAL A 404 12.76 -24.04 -29.10
N GLN A 405 11.68 -23.30 -28.85
CA GLN A 405 11.74 -22.04 -28.12
C GLN A 405 11.78 -22.24 -26.60
N LEU A 406 12.98 -22.53 -26.08
CA LEU A 406 13.28 -22.63 -24.64
C LEU A 406 13.76 -21.31 -24.01
N ALA A 407 13.82 -20.22 -24.78
CA ALA A 407 14.34 -18.93 -24.33
C ALA A 407 13.28 -18.06 -23.65
N SER A 408 13.72 -17.26 -22.69
CA SER A 408 12.95 -16.10 -22.22
C SER A 408 13.64 -14.81 -22.66
N THR A 409 12.83 -13.84 -23.10
CA THR A 409 13.17 -12.42 -23.28
C THR A 409 12.24 -11.51 -22.45
N SER A 410 11.55 -12.08 -21.46
CA SER A 410 10.47 -11.43 -20.71
C SER A 410 10.89 -10.17 -19.96
N ALA A 411 12.15 -10.06 -19.51
CA ALA A 411 12.61 -8.87 -18.80
C ALA A 411 12.86 -7.71 -19.76
N ALA A 412 13.40 -8.01 -20.94
CA ALA A 412 13.64 -7.00 -21.97
C ALA A 412 12.33 -6.51 -22.59
N HIS A 413 11.39 -7.40 -22.92
CA HIS A 413 10.09 -7.02 -23.46
C HIS A 413 9.32 -6.13 -22.48
N GLN A 414 9.22 -6.53 -21.21
CA GLN A 414 8.52 -5.73 -20.21
C GLN A 414 9.14 -4.33 -20.04
N ALA A 415 10.47 -4.20 -20.08
CA ALA A 415 11.12 -2.90 -20.01
C ALA A 415 10.80 -2.01 -21.23
N VAL A 416 10.74 -2.60 -22.43
CA VAL A 416 10.35 -1.89 -23.66
C VAL A 416 8.88 -1.48 -23.60
N ASP A 417 8.00 -2.37 -23.18
CA ASP A 417 6.56 -2.13 -23.05
C ASP A 417 6.28 -1.00 -22.05
N ALA A 418 6.95 -1.01 -20.89
CA ALA A 418 6.83 0.06 -19.90
C ALA A 418 7.27 1.43 -20.45
N VAL A 419 8.36 1.49 -21.23
CA VAL A 419 8.81 2.74 -21.87
C VAL A 419 7.84 3.19 -22.97
N ALA A 420 7.30 2.26 -23.75
CA ALA A 420 6.31 2.55 -24.79
C ALA A 420 5.01 3.09 -24.17
N GLN A 421 4.54 2.48 -23.08
CA GLN A 421 3.37 2.91 -22.33
C GLN A 421 3.55 4.34 -21.79
N VAL A 422 4.63 4.61 -21.06
CA VAL A 422 4.93 5.96 -20.54
C VAL A 422 4.91 7.03 -21.64
N ARG A 423 5.41 6.71 -22.84
CA ARG A 423 5.37 7.64 -23.99
C ARG A 423 3.94 7.82 -24.52
N ALA A 424 3.16 6.75 -24.60
CA ALA A 424 1.77 6.79 -25.03
C ALA A 424 0.93 7.65 -24.06
N ASP A 425 1.06 7.45 -22.75
CA ASP A 425 0.29 8.19 -21.73
C ASP A 425 0.60 9.68 -21.76
N LEU A 426 1.87 10.06 -21.96
CA LEU A 426 2.29 11.45 -22.11
C LEU A 426 1.71 12.09 -23.39
N ALA A 427 1.58 11.33 -24.47
CA ALA A 427 0.92 11.80 -25.69
C ALA A 427 -0.60 11.91 -25.48
N ASP A 428 -1.18 10.96 -24.74
CA ASP A 428 -2.61 10.88 -24.45
C ASP A 428 -3.14 12.13 -23.76
N ARG A 429 -2.42 12.68 -22.78
CA ARG A 429 -2.77 13.95 -22.09
C ARG A 429 -3.14 15.07 -23.07
N ARG A 430 -2.39 15.20 -24.16
CA ARG A 430 -2.60 16.24 -25.18
C ARG A 430 -3.76 15.90 -26.11
N THR A 431 -3.98 14.63 -26.38
CA THR A 431 -5.12 14.18 -27.20
C THR A 431 -6.41 14.38 -26.43
N PHE A 432 -6.47 13.90 -25.18
CA PHE A 432 -7.63 14.05 -24.32
C PHE A 432 -7.97 15.52 -24.01
N ALA A 433 -6.95 16.39 -23.88
CA ALA A 433 -7.18 17.84 -23.75
C ALA A 433 -7.98 18.43 -24.92
N ARG A 434 -7.73 17.94 -26.15
CA ARG A 434 -8.46 18.39 -27.34
C ARG A 434 -9.87 17.81 -27.40
N GLU A 435 -10.04 16.57 -26.96
CA GLU A 435 -11.36 15.91 -26.88
C GLU A 435 -12.26 16.62 -25.86
N ILE A 436 -11.73 16.97 -24.68
CA ILE A 436 -12.44 17.79 -23.68
C ILE A 436 -12.99 19.07 -24.30
N GLY A 437 -12.15 19.82 -25.03
CA GLY A 437 -12.53 21.08 -25.67
C GLY A 437 -13.48 20.94 -26.87
N SER A 438 -13.74 19.72 -27.36
CA SER A 438 -14.60 19.45 -28.51
C SER A 438 -15.96 18.93 -28.04
N ASP A 439 -16.87 19.82 -27.67
CA ASP A 439 -18.24 19.47 -27.27
C ASP A 439 -19.29 20.14 -28.14
N SER A 440 -20.08 19.37 -28.88
CA SER A 440 -21.15 19.91 -29.73
C SER A 440 -22.32 20.47 -28.93
N PHE A 441 -22.52 20.03 -27.68
CA PHE A 441 -23.64 20.43 -26.84
C PHE A 441 -23.29 21.61 -25.90
N ALA A 442 -22.02 22.01 -25.78
CA ALA A 442 -21.60 23.01 -24.80
C ALA A 442 -22.29 24.38 -24.94
N THR A 443 -22.67 24.77 -26.16
CA THR A 443 -23.34 26.05 -26.44
C THR A 443 -24.86 25.94 -26.54
N GLU A 444 -25.41 24.72 -26.53
CA GLU A 444 -26.85 24.52 -26.52
C GLU A 444 -27.37 24.81 -25.11
N ASN A 445 -28.31 25.75 -24.98
CA ASN A 445 -28.90 26.11 -23.69
C ASN A 445 -30.40 25.80 -23.63
N ASP A 446 -31.09 25.81 -24.78
CA ASP A 446 -32.53 25.63 -24.85
C ASP A 446 -32.88 24.26 -25.44
N GLY A 447 -33.74 23.52 -24.75
CA GLY A 447 -34.44 22.37 -25.33
C GLY A 447 -33.74 21.01 -25.24
N MET A 448 -32.49 20.90 -24.78
CA MET A 448 -31.70 19.64 -24.74
C MET A 448 -32.40 18.43 -24.10
N LEU A 449 -33.40 18.66 -23.25
CA LEU A 449 -34.16 17.64 -22.53
C LEU A 449 -35.68 17.88 -22.59
N ALA A 450 -36.17 18.61 -23.60
CA ALA A 450 -37.58 18.96 -23.73
C ALA A 450 -38.51 17.73 -23.78
N GLY A 451 -38.05 16.62 -24.35
CA GLY A 451 -38.77 15.34 -24.41
C GLY A 451 -38.92 14.63 -23.06
N LEU A 452 -38.25 15.12 -22.01
CA LEU A 452 -38.35 14.61 -20.64
C LEU A 452 -38.96 15.64 -19.69
N ARG A 453 -39.46 16.78 -20.19
CA ARG A 453 -40.00 17.85 -19.35
C ARG A 453 -41.04 17.32 -18.35
N ASP A 454 -40.94 17.83 -17.13
CA ASP A 454 -41.79 17.50 -15.98
C ASP A 454 -41.63 16.06 -15.45
N LYS A 455 -40.65 15.29 -15.95
CA LYS A 455 -40.37 13.91 -15.52
C LYS A 455 -39.18 13.84 -14.58
N ASP A 456 -39.26 12.95 -13.60
CA ASP A 456 -38.09 12.56 -12.82
C ASP A 456 -37.24 11.58 -13.61
N VAL A 457 -35.93 11.76 -13.58
CA VAL A 457 -34.98 10.92 -14.33
C VAL A 457 -33.94 10.36 -13.39
N LEU A 458 -33.96 9.05 -13.17
CA LEU A 458 -32.97 8.36 -12.35
C LEU A 458 -31.96 7.66 -13.25
N LEU A 459 -30.68 8.03 -13.12
CA LEU A 459 -29.54 7.30 -13.67
C LEU A 459 -29.02 6.37 -12.55
N VAL A 460 -29.32 5.08 -12.63
CA VAL A 460 -29.02 4.12 -11.57
C VAL A 460 -27.93 3.15 -12.03
N PHE A 461 -26.74 3.27 -11.45
CA PHE A 461 -25.67 2.30 -11.62
C PHE A 461 -25.87 1.11 -10.68
N VAL A 462 -25.85 -0.10 -11.24
CA VAL A 462 -25.82 -1.35 -10.47
C VAL A 462 -24.38 -1.84 -10.47
N GLU A 463 -23.72 -1.72 -9.32
CA GLU A 463 -22.30 -2.06 -9.15
C GLU A 463 -21.97 -3.46 -9.66
N SER A 464 -20.92 -3.56 -10.46
CA SER A 464 -20.43 -4.81 -11.06
C SER A 464 -21.48 -5.56 -11.89
N TYR A 465 -22.53 -4.90 -12.40
CA TYR A 465 -23.54 -5.53 -13.27
C TYR A 465 -23.04 -5.65 -14.72
N GLY A 466 -22.14 -6.60 -14.94
CA GLY A 466 -21.60 -6.90 -16.25
C GLY A 466 -22.43 -7.88 -17.08
N ARG A 467 -22.12 -7.99 -18.37
CA ARG A 467 -22.77 -8.92 -19.30
C ARG A 467 -22.69 -10.38 -18.84
N VAL A 468 -21.66 -10.76 -18.09
CA VAL A 468 -21.54 -12.12 -17.52
C VAL A 468 -22.67 -12.46 -16.55
N ALA A 469 -23.31 -11.45 -15.95
CA ALA A 469 -24.45 -11.65 -15.06
C ALA A 469 -25.68 -12.17 -15.79
N VAL A 470 -25.76 -12.00 -17.11
CA VAL A 470 -26.94 -12.36 -17.94
C VAL A 470 -26.61 -13.31 -19.09
N GLN A 471 -25.34 -13.68 -19.29
CA GLN A 471 -24.93 -14.53 -20.42
C GLN A 471 -23.75 -15.44 -20.08
N GLY A 472 -23.84 -16.70 -20.54
CA GLY A 472 -22.68 -17.60 -20.64
C GLY A 472 -22.12 -18.15 -19.33
N THR A 473 -22.79 -17.96 -18.20
CA THR A 473 -22.29 -18.35 -16.86
C THR A 473 -23.26 -19.23 -16.09
N THR A 474 -22.77 -19.90 -15.04
CA THR A 474 -23.56 -20.78 -14.18
C THR A 474 -24.59 -20.04 -13.34
N TYR A 475 -24.40 -18.74 -13.11
CA TYR A 475 -25.26 -17.89 -12.30
C TYR A 475 -26.21 -16.99 -13.11
N ALA A 476 -25.98 -16.81 -14.42
CA ALA A 476 -26.87 -16.04 -15.30
C ALA A 476 -28.35 -16.45 -15.23
N PRO A 477 -28.73 -17.75 -15.17
CA PRO A 477 -30.14 -18.13 -15.12
C PRO A 477 -30.92 -17.55 -13.92
N GLY A 478 -30.26 -17.32 -12.78
CA GLY A 478 -30.88 -16.71 -11.60
C GLY A 478 -31.21 -15.23 -11.82
N VAL A 479 -30.28 -14.50 -12.43
CA VAL A 479 -30.44 -13.08 -12.81
C VAL A 479 -31.48 -12.94 -13.93
N ASP A 480 -31.43 -13.81 -14.94
CA ASP A 480 -32.40 -13.86 -16.04
C ASP A 480 -33.82 -14.01 -15.52
N ALA A 481 -34.05 -14.89 -14.54
CA ALA A 481 -35.35 -15.07 -13.92
C ALA A 481 -35.82 -13.80 -13.20
N VAL A 482 -34.92 -13.06 -12.55
CA VAL A 482 -35.22 -11.77 -11.91
C VAL A 482 -35.59 -10.71 -12.94
N LEU A 483 -34.86 -10.60 -14.05
CA LEU A 483 -35.14 -9.62 -15.12
C LEU A 483 -36.46 -9.93 -15.85
N ASP A 484 -36.72 -11.21 -16.13
CA ASP A 484 -37.97 -11.64 -16.78
C ASP A 484 -39.18 -11.42 -15.87
N ALA A 485 -39.06 -11.76 -14.58
CA ALA A 485 -40.10 -11.49 -13.59
C ALA A 485 -40.30 -9.98 -13.37
N GLY A 486 -39.21 -9.22 -13.32
CA GLY A 486 -39.25 -7.77 -13.17
C GLY A 486 -39.90 -7.09 -14.37
N THR A 487 -39.61 -7.53 -15.59
CA THR A 487 -40.26 -7.06 -16.81
C THR A 487 -41.78 -7.28 -16.74
N ARG A 488 -42.24 -8.46 -16.29
CA ARG A 488 -43.68 -8.73 -16.12
C ARG A 488 -44.31 -7.84 -15.04
N ARG A 489 -43.62 -7.65 -13.92
CA ARG A 489 -44.09 -6.82 -12.80
C ARG A 489 -44.20 -5.34 -13.18
N LEU A 490 -43.18 -4.81 -13.88
CA LEU A 490 -43.18 -3.44 -14.39
C LEU A 490 -44.33 -3.22 -15.40
N ARG A 491 -44.53 -4.15 -16.33
CA ARG A 491 -45.68 -4.10 -17.26
C ARG A 491 -47.02 -4.10 -16.55
N ALA A 492 -47.18 -4.91 -15.50
CA ALA A 492 -48.39 -4.91 -14.68
C ALA A 492 -48.61 -3.58 -13.95
N ALA A 493 -47.54 -2.84 -13.65
CA ALA A 493 -47.56 -1.51 -13.06
C ALA A 493 -47.62 -0.37 -14.11
N GLY A 494 -47.78 -0.68 -15.41
CA GLY A 494 -47.90 0.31 -16.49
C GLY A 494 -46.57 0.73 -17.14
N PHE A 495 -45.44 0.20 -16.70
CA PHE A 495 -44.12 0.53 -17.26
C PHE A 495 -43.73 -0.38 -18.42
N SER A 496 -43.04 0.20 -19.40
CA SER A 496 -42.34 -0.51 -20.47
C SER A 496 -40.83 -0.31 -20.34
N ALA A 497 -40.04 -1.21 -20.93
CA ALA A 497 -38.58 -1.17 -20.86
C ALA A 497 -37.94 -1.51 -22.21
N ARG A 498 -36.84 -0.84 -22.53
CA ARG A 498 -35.96 -1.14 -23.67
C ARG A 498 -34.53 -1.37 -23.18
N SER A 499 -33.88 -2.47 -23.56
CA SER A 499 -32.53 -2.84 -23.11
C SER A 499 -31.54 -3.16 -24.23
N ALA A 500 -30.26 -2.96 -23.93
CA ALA A 500 -29.11 -3.21 -24.80
C ALA A 500 -27.82 -3.37 -23.97
N PHE A 501 -26.65 -3.22 -24.61
CA PHE A 501 -25.34 -3.23 -23.95
C PHE A 501 -24.55 -1.94 -24.19
N LEU A 502 -23.77 -1.55 -23.20
CA LEU A 502 -22.68 -0.59 -23.33
C LEU A 502 -21.33 -1.27 -23.06
N THR A 503 -20.27 -0.88 -23.75
CA THR A 503 -18.89 -1.27 -23.41
C THR A 503 -18.36 -0.26 -22.40
N SER A 504 -18.03 -0.74 -21.19
CA SER A 504 -17.46 0.04 -20.10
C SER A 504 -15.99 0.39 -20.34
N PRO A 505 -15.53 1.58 -19.92
CA PRO A 505 -14.12 1.94 -19.95
C PRO A 505 -13.28 1.19 -18.91
N THR A 506 -13.92 0.61 -17.90
CA THR A 506 -13.26 -0.06 -16.77
C THR A 506 -13.70 -1.51 -16.62
N PHE A 507 -13.07 -2.21 -15.69
CA PHE A 507 -13.31 -3.62 -15.41
C PHE A 507 -12.99 -3.92 -13.94
N GLY A 508 -13.89 -4.63 -13.25
CA GLY A 508 -13.69 -5.14 -11.89
C GLY A 508 -13.71 -4.11 -10.77
N ALA A 509 -13.30 -2.87 -11.04
CA ALA A 509 -13.35 -1.73 -10.12
C ALA A 509 -13.25 -0.41 -10.93
N GLY A 510 -13.27 0.72 -10.23
CA GLY A 510 -13.06 2.03 -10.83
C GLY A 510 -14.34 2.65 -11.42
N SER A 511 -15.50 2.39 -10.81
CA SER A 511 -16.83 2.82 -11.27
C SER A 511 -16.91 4.31 -11.62
N TRP A 512 -16.20 5.18 -10.91
CA TRP A 512 -16.11 6.62 -11.23
C TRP A 512 -15.63 6.91 -12.66
N LEU A 513 -14.84 6.03 -13.27
CA LEU A 513 -14.41 6.12 -14.67
C LEU A 513 -15.57 5.86 -15.64
N ALA A 514 -16.43 4.88 -15.31
CA ALA A 514 -17.65 4.58 -16.06
C ALA A 514 -18.66 5.73 -15.91
N HIS A 515 -18.86 6.24 -14.69
CA HIS A 515 -19.78 7.34 -14.41
C HIS A 515 -19.33 8.60 -15.15
N ALA A 516 -18.05 8.95 -15.06
CA ALA A 516 -17.47 10.07 -15.82
C ALA A 516 -17.65 9.90 -17.33
N SER A 517 -17.48 8.68 -17.86
CA SER A 517 -17.65 8.43 -19.29
C SER A 517 -19.09 8.59 -19.76
N LEU A 518 -20.04 8.06 -18.99
CA LEU A 518 -21.47 8.22 -19.25
C LEU A 518 -21.89 9.70 -19.17
N GLN A 519 -21.44 10.40 -18.13
CA GLN A 519 -21.81 11.79 -17.83
C GLN A 519 -21.24 12.77 -18.85
N SER A 520 -19.96 12.65 -19.20
CA SER A 520 -19.24 13.63 -20.03
C SER A 520 -19.25 13.34 -21.53
N GLY A 521 -19.66 12.13 -21.93
CA GLY A 521 -19.59 11.68 -23.32
C GLY A 521 -18.16 11.54 -23.83
N LEU A 522 -17.18 11.35 -22.93
CA LEU A 522 -15.77 11.14 -23.25
C LEU A 522 -15.34 9.77 -22.72
N TRP A 523 -14.38 9.14 -23.40
CA TRP A 523 -13.83 7.86 -22.93
C TRP A 523 -12.83 8.08 -21.81
N VAL A 524 -13.26 7.87 -20.58
CA VAL A 524 -12.43 8.03 -19.38
C VAL A 524 -12.05 6.65 -18.87
N ASP A 525 -10.92 6.11 -19.34
CA ASP A 525 -10.45 4.75 -19.02
C ASP A 525 -9.17 4.72 -18.16
N SER A 526 -8.77 5.87 -17.63
CA SER A 526 -7.62 6.00 -16.74
C SER A 526 -7.82 7.13 -15.73
N GLN A 527 -7.14 7.01 -14.59
CA GLN A 527 -7.14 8.07 -13.58
C GLN A 527 -6.59 9.39 -14.13
N GLN A 528 -5.61 9.34 -15.03
CA GLN A 528 -5.09 10.53 -15.72
C GLN A 528 -6.19 11.30 -16.45
N ARG A 529 -7.00 10.60 -17.26
CA ARG A 529 -8.09 11.23 -18.00
C ARG A 529 -9.15 11.77 -17.04
N TYR A 530 -9.47 11.02 -15.99
CA TYR A 530 -10.40 11.48 -14.96
C TYR A 530 -9.93 12.78 -14.30
N ASP A 531 -8.70 12.83 -13.80
CA ASP A 531 -8.13 14.01 -13.14
C ASP A 531 -8.11 15.22 -14.08
N GLN A 532 -7.77 15.00 -15.36
CA GLN A 532 -7.79 16.06 -16.36
C GLN A 532 -9.20 16.57 -16.62
N LEU A 533 -10.18 15.67 -16.72
CA LEU A 533 -11.59 16.01 -16.92
C LEU A 533 -12.16 16.81 -15.74
N MET A 534 -11.86 16.39 -14.50
CA MET A 534 -12.34 17.05 -13.27
C MET A 534 -11.88 18.50 -13.12
N THR A 535 -10.88 18.93 -13.89
CA THR A 535 -10.37 20.31 -13.91
C THR A 535 -10.88 21.14 -15.08
N SER A 536 -11.83 20.60 -15.85
CA SER A 536 -12.38 21.23 -17.06
C SER A 536 -13.83 21.66 -16.89
N ASP A 537 -14.37 22.27 -17.96
CA ASP A 537 -15.69 22.88 -18.02
C ASP A 537 -16.64 22.03 -18.92
N ARG A 538 -16.28 20.76 -19.16
CA ARG A 538 -17.02 19.85 -20.06
C ARG A 538 -18.46 19.67 -19.57
N LEU A 539 -19.44 19.83 -20.47
CA LEU A 539 -20.85 19.64 -20.14
C LEU A 539 -21.13 18.18 -19.74
N THR A 540 -21.68 17.96 -18.56
CA THR A 540 -22.14 16.64 -18.11
C THR A 540 -23.65 16.48 -18.30
N LEU A 541 -24.19 15.24 -18.20
CA LEU A 541 -25.64 15.03 -18.17
C LEU A 541 -26.27 15.78 -17.00
N SER A 542 -25.69 15.67 -15.80
CA SER A 542 -26.16 16.38 -14.62
C SER A 542 -26.21 17.90 -14.86
N ASP A 543 -25.18 18.50 -15.46
CA ASP A 543 -25.20 19.93 -15.78
C ASP A 543 -26.26 20.28 -16.84
N ALA A 544 -26.46 19.44 -17.85
CA ALA A 544 -27.53 19.64 -18.83
C ALA A 544 -28.92 19.62 -18.17
N PHE A 545 -29.17 18.69 -17.25
CA PHE A 545 -30.41 18.64 -16.46
C PHE A 545 -30.59 19.88 -15.56
N ARG A 546 -29.52 20.29 -14.88
CA ARG A 546 -29.52 21.51 -14.04
C ARG A 546 -29.87 22.76 -14.87
N ARG A 547 -29.21 22.94 -16.03
CA ARG A 547 -29.49 24.06 -16.95
C ARG A 547 -30.92 24.03 -17.46
N ALA A 548 -31.50 22.83 -17.65
CA ALA A 548 -32.88 22.65 -18.07
C ALA A 548 -33.92 22.82 -16.94
N GLY A 549 -33.49 23.01 -15.69
CA GLY A 549 -34.35 23.36 -14.55
C GLY A 549 -34.60 22.24 -13.53
N TRP A 550 -33.99 21.07 -13.70
CA TRP A 550 -34.10 19.97 -12.74
C TRP A 550 -33.32 20.28 -11.47
N ARG A 551 -33.77 19.67 -10.36
CA ARG A 551 -32.94 19.49 -9.17
C ARG A 551 -32.02 18.29 -9.42
N THR A 552 -30.72 18.51 -9.33
CA THR A 552 -29.72 17.45 -9.57
C THR A 552 -29.22 16.84 -8.27
N VAL A 553 -29.27 15.52 -8.17
CA VAL A 553 -28.94 14.77 -6.96
C VAL A 553 -27.91 13.70 -7.29
N SER A 554 -26.97 13.48 -6.37
CA SER A 554 -26.11 12.29 -6.34
C SER A 554 -26.42 11.53 -5.06
N ASP A 555 -26.67 10.23 -5.13
CA ASP A 555 -26.80 9.35 -3.96
C ASP A 555 -25.78 8.21 -4.09
N VAL A 556 -24.65 8.35 -3.40
CA VAL A 556 -23.49 7.46 -3.48
C VAL A 556 -23.17 6.91 -2.09
N PRO A 557 -23.84 5.81 -1.67
CA PRO A 557 -23.67 5.20 -0.36
C PRO A 557 -22.23 4.80 -0.02
N ALA A 558 -21.41 4.50 -1.02
CA ALA A 558 -20.03 4.07 -0.85
C ALA A 558 -19.10 5.21 -0.41
N ASP A 559 -19.49 6.47 -0.63
CA ASP A 559 -18.66 7.61 -0.28
C ASP A 559 -18.62 7.83 1.23
N THR A 560 -17.41 8.06 1.73
CA THR A 560 -17.10 8.19 3.17
C THR A 560 -16.46 9.54 3.51
N HIS A 561 -16.26 10.39 2.50
CA HIS A 561 -15.58 11.67 2.61
C HIS A 561 -16.26 12.69 1.69
N GLU A 562 -16.03 13.99 1.94
CA GLU A 562 -16.58 15.04 1.08
C GLU A 562 -15.97 14.96 -0.32
N TRP A 563 -16.83 15.05 -1.33
CA TRP A 563 -16.44 15.03 -2.74
C TRP A 563 -16.72 16.38 -3.40
N ALA A 564 -15.79 17.32 -3.25
CA ALA A 564 -15.95 18.68 -3.76
C ALA A 564 -16.15 18.74 -5.29
N GLN A 565 -15.60 17.77 -6.02
CA GLN A 565 -15.74 17.69 -7.48
C GLN A 565 -17.16 17.37 -7.93
N GLY A 566 -17.97 16.68 -7.11
CA GLY A 566 -19.38 16.44 -7.40
C GLY A 566 -20.17 17.74 -7.57
N GLN A 567 -19.87 18.76 -6.75
CA GLN A 567 -20.47 20.09 -6.92
C GLN A 567 -19.76 20.93 -7.99
N ALA A 568 -18.43 20.91 -8.02
CA ALA A 568 -17.64 21.80 -8.86
C ALA A 568 -17.68 21.43 -10.37
N PHE A 569 -17.71 20.15 -10.69
CA PHE A 569 -17.67 19.63 -12.06
C PHE A 569 -19.02 19.06 -12.51
N TYR A 570 -19.65 18.20 -11.70
CA TYR A 570 -20.95 17.60 -12.06
C TYR A 570 -22.14 18.51 -11.74
N HIS A 571 -21.95 19.56 -10.94
CA HIS A 571 -23.01 20.51 -10.57
C HIS A 571 -24.26 19.85 -9.96
N PHE A 572 -24.05 18.87 -9.07
CA PHE A 572 -25.13 18.37 -8.24
C PHE A 572 -25.59 19.43 -7.22
N ASP A 573 -26.90 19.67 -7.14
CA ASP A 573 -27.52 20.53 -6.12
C ASP A 573 -27.42 19.89 -4.73
N GLN A 574 -27.48 18.56 -4.67
CA GLN A 574 -27.40 17.77 -3.44
C GLN A 574 -26.60 16.48 -3.68
N MET A 575 -25.75 16.13 -2.72
CA MET A 575 -25.02 14.87 -2.70
C MET A 575 -25.32 14.18 -1.37
N TYR A 576 -25.72 12.92 -1.41
CA TYR A 576 -25.91 12.06 -0.26
C TYR A 576 -24.83 10.98 -0.25
N ASP A 577 -24.28 10.71 0.93
CA ASP A 577 -23.28 9.69 1.16
C ASP A 577 -23.51 8.96 2.49
N SER A 578 -22.60 8.05 2.85
CA SER A 578 -22.75 7.23 4.06
C SER A 578 -22.90 8.01 5.37
N ARG A 579 -22.55 9.30 5.38
CA ARG A 579 -22.50 10.15 6.57
C ARG A 579 -23.79 10.95 6.78
N ASP A 580 -24.53 11.24 5.72
CA ASP A 580 -25.66 12.18 5.76
C ASP A 580 -26.99 11.64 5.19
N VAL A 581 -27.00 10.47 4.55
CA VAL A 581 -28.22 9.81 4.05
C VAL A 581 -29.16 9.31 5.17
N GLY A 582 -28.66 9.27 6.41
CA GLY A 582 -29.43 8.97 7.62
C GLY A 582 -29.53 7.48 7.97
N TYR A 583 -28.62 6.64 7.47
CA TYR A 583 -28.59 5.21 7.76
C TYR A 583 -28.07 4.94 9.18
N ARG A 584 -28.74 4.04 9.91
CA ARG A 584 -28.40 3.61 11.27
C ARG A 584 -28.32 2.08 11.43
N GLY A 585 -28.42 1.35 10.33
CA GLY A 585 -28.24 -0.10 10.32
C GLY A 585 -26.76 -0.51 10.31
N PRO A 586 -26.47 -1.81 10.31
CA PRO A 586 -25.10 -2.31 10.20
C PRO A 586 -24.57 -2.26 8.76
N THR A 587 -23.25 -2.24 8.61
CA THR A 587 -22.62 -2.40 7.29
C THR A 587 -22.66 -3.87 6.82
N PHE A 588 -22.61 -4.07 5.51
CA PHE A 588 -22.59 -5.37 4.84
C PHE A 588 -21.23 -5.60 4.17
N GLY A 589 -20.16 -5.53 4.97
CA GLY A 589 -18.79 -5.59 4.46
C GLY A 589 -18.38 -4.26 3.85
N TYR A 590 -18.09 -4.26 2.54
CA TYR A 590 -17.81 -3.03 1.79
C TYR A 590 -19.05 -2.13 1.66
N ALA A 591 -20.23 -2.72 1.41
CA ALA A 591 -21.47 -1.97 1.31
C ALA A 591 -21.81 -1.35 2.67
N SER A 592 -21.80 -0.02 2.74
CA SER A 592 -22.13 0.76 3.93
C SER A 592 -23.59 0.56 4.37
N MET A 593 -24.48 0.31 3.41
CA MET A 593 -25.90 0.03 3.60
C MET A 593 -26.47 -0.82 2.44
N PRO A 594 -27.63 -1.47 2.61
CA PRO A 594 -28.31 -2.18 1.52
C PRO A 594 -28.92 -1.23 0.49
N ASP A 595 -28.92 -1.63 -0.78
CA ASP A 595 -29.52 -0.87 -1.89
C ASP A 595 -31.01 -0.54 -1.66
N GLN A 596 -31.72 -1.44 -0.96
CA GLN A 596 -33.11 -1.20 -0.58
C GLN A 596 -33.24 0.02 0.36
N TYR A 597 -32.26 0.29 1.22
CA TYR A 597 -32.27 1.51 2.03
C TYR A 597 -31.97 2.75 1.18
N THR A 598 -30.95 2.70 0.33
CA THR A 598 -30.59 3.80 -0.60
C THR A 598 -31.80 4.27 -1.39
N LEU A 599 -32.49 3.34 -2.05
CA LEU A 599 -33.71 3.64 -2.82
C LEU A 599 -34.84 4.20 -1.94
N ALA A 600 -35.02 3.67 -0.72
CA ALA A 600 -36.03 4.20 0.21
C ALA A 600 -35.68 5.61 0.70
N ALA A 601 -34.40 5.92 0.90
CA ALA A 601 -33.91 7.21 1.32
C ALA A 601 -34.10 8.24 0.21
N LEU A 602 -33.66 7.94 -1.01
CA LEU A 602 -33.86 8.79 -2.19
C LEU A 602 -35.33 9.18 -2.35
N ARG A 603 -36.26 8.22 -2.28
CA ARG A 603 -37.68 8.52 -2.39
C ARG A 603 -38.15 9.49 -1.30
N ARG A 604 -37.80 9.22 -0.05
CA ARG A 604 -38.20 10.04 1.10
C ARG A 604 -37.62 11.46 1.05
N LEU A 605 -36.39 11.59 0.56
CA LEU A 605 -35.65 12.85 0.59
C LEU A 605 -35.96 13.73 -0.63
N GLU A 606 -36.18 13.13 -1.80
CA GLU A 606 -36.19 13.87 -3.07
C GLU A 606 -37.45 13.67 -3.91
N LEU A 607 -38.10 12.50 -3.83
CA LEU A 607 -39.23 12.16 -4.74
C LEU A 607 -40.61 12.35 -4.11
N THR A 608 -40.71 12.52 -2.79
CA THR A 608 -41.99 12.77 -2.11
C THR A 608 -42.33 14.26 -2.00
N GLY A 609 -43.57 14.62 -2.32
CA GLY A 609 -44.10 15.98 -2.23
C GLY A 609 -44.60 16.50 -3.59
N SER A 610 -45.64 17.33 -3.57
CA SER A 610 -46.32 17.81 -4.79
C SER A 610 -45.84 19.16 -5.31
N ASP A 611 -45.04 19.90 -4.53
CA ASP A 611 -44.51 21.23 -4.88
C ASP A 611 -42.98 21.18 -4.93
N ARG A 612 -42.46 20.40 -5.88
CA ARG A 612 -41.01 20.22 -6.10
C ARG A 612 -40.67 20.36 -7.58
N ARG A 613 -39.41 20.71 -7.85
CA ARG A 613 -38.83 20.61 -9.20
C ARG A 613 -38.71 19.13 -9.58
N PRO A 614 -38.81 18.78 -10.88
CA PRO A 614 -38.39 17.47 -11.35
C PRO A 614 -36.95 17.16 -10.92
N VAL A 615 -36.70 15.92 -10.54
CA VAL A 615 -35.41 15.45 -10.00
C VAL A 615 -34.68 14.66 -11.07
N MET A 616 -33.42 15.01 -11.30
CA MET A 616 -32.47 14.12 -11.94
C MET A 616 -31.52 13.59 -10.87
N ALA A 617 -31.45 12.28 -10.69
CA ALA A 617 -30.56 11.68 -9.70
C ALA A 617 -29.62 10.67 -10.34
N GLU A 618 -28.33 10.77 -10.04
CA GLU A 618 -27.39 9.65 -10.16
C GLU A 618 -27.40 8.85 -8.86
N VAL A 619 -27.59 7.54 -8.96
CA VAL A 619 -27.72 6.64 -7.80
C VAL A 619 -26.83 5.43 -7.99
N ASP A 620 -25.92 5.23 -7.05
CA ASP A 620 -24.91 4.18 -7.14
C ASP A 620 -25.26 3.05 -6.16
N LEU A 621 -25.82 1.97 -6.67
CA LEU A 621 -26.17 0.80 -5.88
C LEU A 621 -24.92 -0.05 -5.64
N VAL A 622 -24.63 -0.40 -4.38
CA VAL A 622 -23.34 -0.96 -3.95
C VAL A 622 -23.42 -2.40 -3.44
N SER A 623 -24.62 -2.97 -3.25
CA SER A 623 -24.77 -4.30 -2.63
C SER A 623 -24.20 -5.46 -3.45
N SER A 624 -23.93 -5.25 -4.74
CA SER A 624 -23.25 -6.19 -5.64
C SER A 624 -21.74 -5.98 -5.77
N HIS A 625 -21.15 -5.09 -4.96
CA HIS A 625 -19.69 -4.95 -4.87
C HIS A 625 -19.03 -6.20 -4.25
N HIS A 626 -17.76 -6.42 -4.60
CA HIS A 626 -16.89 -7.35 -3.89
C HIS A 626 -16.86 -7.05 -2.37
N PRO A 627 -16.91 -8.04 -1.45
CA PRO A 627 -16.74 -9.48 -1.66
C PRO A 627 -18.05 -10.28 -1.79
N TRP A 628 -19.18 -9.63 -2.12
CA TRP A 628 -20.52 -10.25 -2.24
C TRP A 628 -21.04 -10.95 -0.97
N THR A 629 -20.45 -10.63 0.18
CA THR A 629 -20.83 -11.13 1.49
C THR A 629 -20.44 -10.15 2.59
N PRO A 630 -21.23 -10.04 3.68
CA PRO A 630 -22.57 -10.61 3.83
C PRO A 630 -23.57 -9.93 2.90
N LEU A 631 -24.53 -10.69 2.38
CA LEU A 631 -25.55 -10.17 1.48
C LEU A 631 -26.84 -9.83 2.25
N PRO A 632 -27.42 -8.63 2.08
CA PRO A 632 -28.71 -8.29 2.68
C PRO A 632 -29.85 -9.15 2.14
N ARG A 633 -30.93 -9.23 2.91
CA ARG A 633 -32.21 -9.81 2.48
C ARG A 633 -33.25 -8.70 2.38
N MET A 634 -34.10 -8.78 1.37
CA MET A 634 -35.24 -7.86 1.22
C MET A 634 -36.13 -7.91 2.45
N VAL A 635 -36.52 -6.74 2.94
CA VAL A 635 -37.55 -6.57 3.97
C VAL A 635 -38.78 -5.88 3.37
N PRO A 636 -39.96 -5.94 4.00
CA PRO A 636 -41.08 -5.12 3.56
C PRO A 636 -40.70 -3.63 3.58
N TRP A 637 -41.01 -2.88 2.50
CA TRP A 637 -40.65 -1.47 2.35
C TRP A 637 -41.02 -0.59 3.56
N ALA A 638 -42.20 -0.84 4.16
CA ALA A 638 -42.66 -0.11 5.35
C ALA A 638 -41.79 -0.33 6.61
N ARG A 639 -40.95 -1.38 6.64
CA ARG A 639 -40.04 -1.67 7.75
C ARG A 639 -38.62 -1.18 7.54
N VAL A 640 -38.27 -0.65 6.36
CA VAL A 640 -36.90 -0.21 6.06
C VAL A 640 -36.46 0.88 7.05
N GLY A 641 -37.32 1.86 7.33
CA GLY A 641 -37.10 2.86 8.38
C GLY A 641 -35.76 3.59 8.23
N ASP A 642 -35.01 3.68 9.34
CA ASP A 642 -33.63 4.21 9.39
C ASP A 642 -32.57 3.13 9.11
N GLY A 643 -32.96 1.92 8.72
CA GLY A 643 -32.05 0.81 8.47
C GLY A 643 -31.78 -0.10 9.67
N SER A 644 -32.24 0.26 10.87
CA SER A 644 -32.07 -0.58 12.08
C SER A 644 -32.68 -1.99 11.96
N VAL A 645 -33.66 -2.18 11.06
CA VAL A 645 -34.27 -3.49 10.76
C VAL A 645 -33.28 -4.53 10.23
N TYR A 646 -32.13 -4.10 9.69
CA TYR A 646 -31.09 -4.97 9.16
C TYR A 646 -30.13 -5.50 10.24
N ALA A 647 -30.28 -5.07 11.50
CA ALA A 647 -29.46 -5.55 12.61
C ALA A 647 -29.44 -7.08 12.70
N GLY A 648 -28.26 -7.66 12.92
CA GLY A 648 -28.08 -9.10 13.03
C GLY A 648 -28.07 -9.87 11.70
N MET A 649 -28.33 -9.22 10.56
CA MET A 649 -28.26 -9.88 9.24
C MET A 649 -26.82 -10.15 8.77
N PRO A 650 -25.85 -9.23 8.91
CA PRO A 650 -24.47 -9.46 8.49
C PRO A 650 -23.86 -10.73 9.10
N GLU A 651 -24.17 -11.02 10.36
CA GLU A 651 -23.65 -12.17 11.13
C GLU A 651 -24.23 -13.52 10.66
N GLN A 652 -25.29 -13.51 9.85
CA GLN A 652 -25.90 -14.71 9.29
C GLN A 652 -25.25 -15.15 7.97
N GLY A 653 -24.48 -14.27 7.33
CA GLY A 653 -23.73 -14.57 6.11
C GLY A 653 -22.39 -15.25 6.40
N PRO A 654 -21.83 -16.01 5.44
CA PRO A 654 -20.46 -16.52 5.57
C PRO A 654 -19.46 -15.36 5.57
N SER A 655 -18.36 -15.50 6.31
CA SER A 655 -17.23 -14.58 6.21
C SER A 655 -16.55 -14.69 4.83
N ALA A 656 -15.88 -13.61 4.40
CA ALA A 656 -15.16 -13.59 3.13
C ALA A 656 -14.09 -14.71 3.05
N ASP A 657 -13.36 -15.00 4.14
CA ASP A 657 -12.35 -16.06 4.14
C ASP A 657 -12.93 -17.47 3.94
N VAL A 658 -14.20 -17.69 4.31
CA VAL A 658 -14.89 -18.96 4.09
C VAL A 658 -15.44 -19.04 2.67
N LEU A 659 -16.01 -17.93 2.17
CA LEU A 659 -16.56 -17.85 0.82
C LEU A 659 -15.47 -18.07 -0.24
N PHE A 660 -14.30 -17.44 -0.08
CA PHE A 660 -13.21 -17.44 -1.07
C PHE A 660 -12.40 -18.75 -1.12
N ARG A 661 -12.72 -19.74 -0.30
CA ARG A 661 -12.12 -21.09 -0.39
C ARG A 661 -12.68 -21.91 -1.54
N ASP A 662 -13.82 -21.53 -2.09
CA ASP A 662 -14.53 -22.27 -3.14
C ASP A 662 -14.95 -21.31 -4.27
N PRO A 663 -14.27 -21.34 -5.43
CA PRO A 663 -14.55 -20.45 -6.55
C PRO A 663 -16.01 -20.51 -7.06
N GLU A 664 -16.67 -21.67 -6.99
CA GLU A 664 -18.06 -21.80 -7.43
C GLU A 664 -19.01 -21.09 -6.46
N ARG A 665 -18.71 -21.08 -5.16
CA ARG A 665 -19.49 -20.31 -4.18
C ARG A 665 -19.33 -18.81 -4.37
N VAL A 666 -18.12 -18.36 -4.72
CA VAL A 666 -17.85 -16.94 -5.03
C VAL A 666 -18.71 -16.49 -6.22
N ARG A 667 -18.69 -17.26 -7.31
CA ARG A 667 -19.51 -17.02 -8.51
C ARG A 667 -21.01 -16.99 -8.20
N ALA A 668 -21.49 -17.94 -7.39
CA ALA A 668 -22.89 -17.98 -6.96
C ALA A 668 -23.26 -16.81 -6.04
N ALA A 669 -22.35 -16.34 -5.18
CA ALA A 669 -22.57 -15.18 -4.32
C ALA A 669 -22.71 -13.89 -5.13
N TYR A 670 -21.84 -13.69 -6.14
CA TYR A 670 -21.97 -12.60 -7.11
C TYR A 670 -23.33 -12.61 -7.84
N GLY A 671 -23.74 -13.76 -8.39
CA GLY A 671 -25.05 -13.88 -9.04
C GLY A 671 -26.19 -13.45 -8.11
N ARG A 672 -26.19 -13.94 -6.86
CA ARG A 672 -27.21 -13.59 -5.86
C ARG A 672 -27.18 -12.13 -5.44
N SER A 673 -26.02 -11.47 -5.46
CA SER A 673 -25.94 -10.05 -5.12
C SER A 673 -26.56 -9.19 -6.22
N VAL A 674 -26.29 -9.50 -7.50
CA VAL A 674 -26.95 -8.85 -8.63
C VAL A 674 -28.46 -9.11 -8.61
N GLU A 675 -28.90 -10.33 -8.31
CA GLU A 675 -30.32 -10.65 -8.11
C GLU A 675 -30.96 -9.78 -7.01
N TYR A 676 -30.26 -9.53 -5.91
CA TYR A 676 -30.77 -8.68 -4.82
C TYR A 676 -30.96 -7.23 -5.29
N SER A 677 -29.93 -6.62 -5.87
CA SER A 677 -29.96 -5.22 -6.33
C SER A 677 -31.05 -4.99 -7.37
N LEU A 678 -31.17 -5.89 -8.35
CA LEU A 678 -32.22 -5.80 -9.38
C LEU A 678 -33.63 -6.02 -8.80
N ARG A 679 -33.81 -6.94 -7.84
CA ARG A 679 -35.09 -7.10 -7.14
C ARG A 679 -35.46 -5.85 -6.35
N ALA A 680 -34.50 -5.24 -5.64
CA ALA A 680 -34.71 -4.00 -4.90
C ALA A 680 -35.18 -2.89 -5.85
N LEU A 681 -34.46 -2.66 -6.94
CA LEU A 681 -34.78 -1.63 -7.93
C LEU A 681 -36.12 -1.85 -8.63
N VAL A 682 -36.40 -3.07 -9.10
CA VAL A 682 -37.68 -3.41 -9.74
C VAL A 682 -38.84 -3.22 -8.76
N SER A 683 -38.70 -3.65 -7.52
CA SER A 683 -39.76 -3.50 -6.51
C SER A 683 -39.94 -2.04 -6.10
N PHE A 684 -38.88 -1.25 -6.08
CA PHE A 684 -38.93 0.19 -5.83
C PHE A 684 -39.86 0.88 -6.83
N VAL A 685 -39.68 0.62 -8.13
CA VAL A 685 -40.52 1.21 -9.19
C VAL A 685 -41.94 0.64 -9.16
N ALA A 686 -42.09 -0.68 -9.05
CA ALA A 686 -43.39 -1.33 -9.21
C ALA A 686 -44.34 -1.18 -8.01
N ASP A 687 -43.82 -1.01 -6.78
CA ASP A 687 -44.66 -0.97 -5.57
C ASP A 687 -45.31 0.40 -5.33
N GLN A 688 -44.71 1.46 -5.88
CA GLN A 688 -45.29 2.80 -5.88
C GLN A 688 -45.07 3.42 -7.27
N PRO A 689 -45.93 3.05 -8.24
CA PRO A 689 -45.83 3.53 -9.61
C PRO A 689 -45.95 5.06 -9.68
N ASP A 690 -45.02 5.69 -10.38
CA ASP A 690 -45.06 7.10 -10.73
C ASP A 690 -45.07 7.23 -12.27
N PRO A 691 -46.15 7.76 -12.88
CA PRO A 691 -46.24 7.87 -14.33
C PRO A 691 -45.20 8.83 -14.95
N ASP A 692 -44.62 9.72 -14.15
CA ASP A 692 -43.63 10.70 -14.58
C ASP A 692 -42.19 10.26 -14.27
N LEU A 693 -41.98 9.01 -13.84
CA LEU A 693 -40.66 8.45 -13.62
C LEU A 693 -40.06 7.82 -14.89
N VAL A 694 -38.84 8.24 -15.22
CA VAL A 694 -37.96 7.62 -16.21
C VAL A 694 -36.72 7.07 -15.50
N LEU A 695 -36.48 5.78 -15.66
CA LEU A 695 -35.33 5.09 -15.06
C LEU A 695 -34.38 4.64 -16.17
N VAL A 696 -33.14 5.13 -16.14
CA VAL A 696 -32.01 4.57 -16.87
C VAL A 696 -31.23 3.71 -15.89
N VAL A 697 -31.23 2.40 -16.08
CA VAL A 697 -30.47 1.46 -15.24
C VAL A 697 -29.37 0.81 -16.05
N LEU A 698 -28.15 0.77 -15.52
CA LEU A 698 -27.01 0.19 -16.20
C LEU A 698 -26.00 -0.40 -15.22
N GLY A 699 -25.14 -1.28 -15.71
CA GLY A 699 -23.90 -1.62 -15.01
C GLY A 699 -22.83 -0.56 -15.23
N ASP A 700 -21.91 -0.45 -14.28
CA ASP A 700 -20.68 0.32 -14.37
C ASP A 700 -19.57 -0.49 -15.05
N HIS A 701 -19.35 -1.75 -14.64
CA HIS A 701 -18.36 -2.67 -15.18
C HIS A 701 -18.68 -4.15 -14.89
N GLN A 702 -17.84 -5.04 -15.44
CA GLN A 702 -17.84 -6.47 -15.10
C GLN A 702 -17.28 -6.70 -13.70
N PRO A 703 -17.59 -7.81 -13.00
CA PRO A 703 -16.93 -8.17 -11.75
C PRO A 703 -15.47 -8.62 -11.99
N HIS A 704 -14.70 -8.86 -10.92
CA HIS A 704 -13.32 -9.34 -11.02
C HIS A 704 -13.14 -10.62 -11.87
N SER A 705 -11.94 -10.82 -12.44
CA SER A 705 -11.72 -11.87 -13.46
C SER A 705 -11.87 -13.31 -12.95
N TYR A 706 -11.71 -13.53 -11.64
CA TYR A 706 -11.96 -14.83 -11.02
C TYR A 706 -13.47 -15.19 -10.93
N VAL A 707 -14.37 -14.23 -11.17
CA VAL A 707 -15.82 -14.44 -11.32
C VAL A 707 -16.20 -14.62 -12.79
N THR A 708 -15.64 -13.79 -13.67
CA THR A 708 -15.99 -13.76 -15.09
C THR A 708 -15.42 -14.95 -15.88
N GLY A 709 -14.26 -15.46 -15.47
CA GLY A 709 -13.47 -16.37 -16.30
C GLY A 709 -12.67 -15.62 -17.38
N ALA A 710 -12.12 -16.39 -18.33
CA ALA A 710 -11.24 -15.85 -19.37
C ALA A 710 -12.03 -15.09 -20.46
N ASP A 711 -11.55 -13.89 -20.81
CA ASP A 711 -12.02 -13.03 -21.91
C ASP A 711 -13.54 -12.74 -21.92
N PRO A 712 -14.08 -12.12 -20.86
CA PRO A 712 -15.51 -11.81 -20.77
C PRO A 712 -15.96 -10.58 -21.58
N GLY A 713 -15.02 -9.85 -22.18
CA GLY A 713 -15.26 -8.49 -22.67
C GLY A 713 -15.61 -7.50 -21.56
N ARG A 714 -15.96 -6.26 -21.93
CA ARG A 714 -16.28 -5.16 -20.99
C ARG A 714 -17.72 -4.66 -21.10
N ASP A 715 -18.59 -5.47 -21.70
CA ASP A 715 -19.97 -5.08 -21.92
C ASP A 715 -20.78 -5.15 -20.61
N VAL A 716 -21.67 -4.18 -20.42
CA VAL A 716 -22.60 -4.04 -19.29
C VAL A 716 -24.02 -3.85 -19.84
N PRO A 717 -25.05 -4.45 -19.24
CA PRO A 717 -26.43 -4.19 -19.63
C PRO A 717 -26.81 -2.73 -19.36
N VAL A 718 -27.67 -2.18 -20.20
CA VAL A 718 -28.35 -0.89 -20.00
C VAL A 718 -29.82 -1.04 -20.35
N SER A 719 -30.71 -0.38 -19.60
CA SER A 719 -32.14 -0.32 -19.87
C SER A 719 -32.72 1.06 -19.61
N ILE A 720 -33.66 1.49 -20.44
CA ILE A 720 -34.54 2.64 -20.16
C ILE A 720 -35.93 2.09 -19.85
N VAL A 721 -36.49 2.49 -18.72
CA VAL A 721 -37.81 2.10 -18.22
C VAL A 721 -38.66 3.36 -18.04
N ALA A 722 -39.86 3.37 -18.59
CA ALA A 722 -40.77 4.51 -18.48
C ALA A 722 -42.23 4.04 -18.55
N HIS A 723 -43.11 4.78 -17.86
CA HIS A 723 -44.56 4.59 -17.98
C HIS A 723 -45.09 5.29 -19.23
N ASP A 724 -44.61 6.50 -19.52
CA ASP A 724 -44.97 7.26 -20.72
C ASP A 724 -44.36 6.64 -21.99
N PRO A 725 -45.17 6.13 -22.93
CA PRO A 725 -44.67 5.54 -24.17
C PRO A 725 -43.87 6.51 -25.02
N ALA A 726 -44.16 7.81 -24.95
CA ALA A 726 -43.45 8.83 -25.73
C ALA A 726 -41.96 8.91 -25.40
N VAL A 727 -41.58 8.52 -24.17
CA VAL A 727 -40.17 8.42 -23.77
C VAL A 727 -39.47 7.31 -24.56
N LEU A 728 -40.10 6.14 -24.68
CA LEU A 728 -39.51 4.99 -25.38
C LEU A 728 -39.59 5.13 -26.91
N ASP A 729 -40.59 5.83 -27.43
CA ASP A 729 -40.74 6.08 -28.87
C ASP A 729 -39.57 6.92 -29.41
N ARG A 730 -39.04 7.85 -28.60
CA ARG A 730 -37.87 8.69 -28.96
C ARG A 730 -36.59 7.89 -29.18
N ILE A 731 -36.48 6.72 -28.56
CA ILE A 731 -35.34 5.81 -28.69
C ILE A 731 -35.64 4.62 -29.61
N ALA A 732 -36.79 4.59 -30.29
CA ALA A 732 -37.16 3.47 -31.17
C ALA A 732 -36.14 3.20 -32.29
N GLY A 733 -35.47 4.26 -32.79
CA GLY A 733 -34.42 4.16 -33.79
C GLY A 733 -33.09 3.56 -33.30
N TRP A 734 -32.94 3.32 -31.99
CA TRP A 734 -31.71 2.78 -31.40
C TRP A 734 -31.55 1.27 -31.60
N GLY A 735 -32.64 0.56 -31.93
CA GLY A 735 -32.64 -0.89 -32.08
C GLY A 735 -32.56 -1.66 -30.75
N TRP A 736 -32.83 -0.99 -29.63
CA TRP A 736 -32.89 -1.60 -28.30
C TRP A 736 -34.13 -2.48 -28.16
N GLN A 737 -34.03 -3.54 -27.35
CA GLN A 737 -34.99 -4.64 -27.35
C GLN A 737 -35.98 -4.54 -26.20
N ASP A 738 -37.17 -5.12 -26.36
CA ASP A 738 -38.22 -5.09 -25.34
C ASP A 738 -37.85 -5.86 -24.06
N GLY A 739 -38.08 -5.21 -22.91
CA GLY A 739 -37.86 -5.78 -21.58
C GLY A 739 -36.49 -5.42 -20.98
N LEU A 740 -36.29 -5.87 -19.73
CA LEU A 740 -35.05 -5.59 -18.97
C LEU A 740 -33.88 -6.50 -19.34
N ARG A 741 -34.13 -7.68 -19.94
CA ARG A 741 -33.08 -8.64 -20.31
C ARG A 741 -32.64 -8.43 -21.76
N PRO A 742 -31.41 -7.95 -22.02
CA PRO A 742 -30.91 -7.83 -23.38
C PRO A 742 -30.58 -9.21 -23.99
N SER A 743 -30.94 -9.44 -25.26
CA SER A 743 -30.54 -10.63 -26.02
C SER A 743 -29.02 -10.69 -26.21
N PRO A 744 -28.41 -11.88 -26.39
CA PRO A 744 -27.03 -12.02 -26.88
C PRO A 744 -26.67 -11.22 -28.13
N THR A 745 -27.66 -10.89 -28.98
CA THR A 745 -27.48 -10.12 -30.21
C THR A 745 -27.92 -8.65 -30.10
N ALA A 746 -28.21 -8.16 -28.89
CA ALA A 746 -28.55 -6.75 -28.68
C ALA A 746 -27.40 -5.83 -29.13
N PRO A 747 -27.69 -4.61 -29.60
CA PRO A 747 -26.65 -3.67 -30.02
C PRO A 747 -25.73 -3.32 -28.85
N VAL A 748 -24.45 -3.11 -29.17
CA VAL A 748 -23.41 -2.70 -28.22
C VAL A 748 -22.88 -1.34 -28.64
N TRP A 749 -22.90 -0.36 -27.74
CA TRP A 749 -22.24 0.93 -27.94
C TRP A 749 -21.13 1.12 -26.93
N ARG A 750 -20.13 1.95 -27.21
CA ARG A 750 -19.26 2.42 -26.13
C ARG A 750 -20.04 3.34 -25.19
N MET A 751 -19.72 3.28 -23.90
CA MET A 751 -20.44 4.03 -22.86
C MET A 751 -20.38 5.55 -23.06
N ASP A 752 -19.28 6.08 -23.59
CA ASP A 752 -19.10 7.50 -23.93
C ASP A 752 -20.06 7.98 -25.03
N ALA A 753 -20.61 7.09 -25.85
CA ALA A 753 -21.59 7.45 -26.87
C ALA A 753 -23.00 7.70 -26.30
N PHE A 754 -23.28 7.34 -25.04
CA PHE A 754 -24.62 7.41 -24.46
C PHE A 754 -25.10 8.86 -24.31
N ARG A 755 -24.28 9.75 -23.71
CA ARG A 755 -24.64 11.16 -23.44
C ARG A 755 -25.24 11.84 -24.65
N ASP A 756 -24.47 11.88 -25.74
CA ASP A 756 -24.83 12.63 -26.94
C ASP A 756 -26.08 12.04 -27.62
N ARG A 757 -26.22 10.72 -27.61
CA ARG A 757 -27.42 10.05 -28.13
C ARG A 757 -28.64 10.36 -27.27
N PHE A 758 -28.49 10.36 -25.95
CA PHE A 758 -29.54 10.69 -25.00
C PHE A 758 -30.02 12.13 -25.19
N LEU A 759 -29.10 13.11 -25.18
CA LEU A 759 -29.42 14.52 -25.42
C LEU A 759 -30.05 14.73 -26.81
N THR A 760 -29.57 14.03 -27.84
CA THR A 760 -30.19 14.11 -29.18
C THR A 760 -31.62 13.58 -29.21
N ALA A 761 -31.89 12.46 -28.54
CA ALA A 761 -33.21 11.82 -28.55
C ALA A 761 -34.26 12.62 -27.76
N TYR A 762 -33.84 13.26 -26.67
CA TYR A 762 -34.72 14.02 -25.77
C TYR A 762 -34.66 15.54 -25.98
N GLY A 763 -33.80 16.03 -26.87
CA GLY A 763 -33.68 17.46 -27.17
C GLY A 763 -34.69 18.01 -28.18
N ARG A 764 -35.42 17.14 -28.89
CA ARG A 764 -36.32 17.52 -29.99
C ARG A 764 -37.78 17.49 -29.65
#